data_AF-A0A934XSI7-F1
#
_entry.id   AF-A0A934XSI7-F1
#
_cell.length_a   1.000
_cell.length_b   1.000
_cell.length_c   1.000
_cell.angle_alpha   90.00
_cell.angle_beta   90.00
_cell.angle_gamma   90.00
#
_symmetry.space_group_name_H-M   'P 1'
#
loop_
_entity.id
_entity.type
_entity.pdbx_description
1 polymer ?
#
loop_
_entity_poly.entity_id
_entity_poly.type
_entity_poly.pdbx_seq_one_letter_code
_entity_poly.pdbx_strand_id
1 'polypeptide(L)'
;MPWRAVVLAVSITAVLAALWLLSQPPPTPSPLPWAPERLHLGINVDLTTHDDAALDSTLGRLAQLGLTTVRQRFDWNRIEPAAGQFTWDAYDRIVAAANANDLELLAVLDGSPAWARAAVDSANPLAPPQERADFGRFAAHVAARYAGKINFYQVWDEPNIAPHWGARFVDPAAYAGLLREGYVQIRAADPNAVVLTASLAPTLETGGANLSDIAFLEQLLAAGAGGWFDAVAIAPYGFDQAPDARPSADRLNYRRAELLHDVLARRGLTAMPMWATAAGWYAPPAGWNGPPAPWPAVTEEQQGAYAAQALDLARSWPWLHGWLWAGEQPAQADDVRWGFALHRPDGSERPLAAALAQAATARSDVLAPGRHQPTAPALHYSGAWRVTSLAADPARSPDDALTFRFTGRRLDLEVQRGNYWAYLIISVDGQPANALPRQENGDAFLVLYDPLAARATVTVADRLAPGEHQATVHPVGGWGQWPLLALTIYDELPSPGLSRPFDWLLLIGGLLGSLAALSWNRLRALTVNPIVMVGLATTAAILLEWAAQLMLFLIAFTLPLHSPELLTWLGLAFFILSRLILLVAGERFGIGDRRSGTWKAGIRRSPVSNLRSPVSGLRSLVSGLCSPPSPLDLPLLAFLAVALLSTLQAANFGVASREFRTVFLDAAIFYFLVSRLLTGDGRATASRSNEGEVHRRGLGSPFWLVLDGLALGAAAVALVGLGQAILGADIIRAEGVSRVRAFYGSPNNLALYLERVLPMLLAVAVFGAGRRRWVYGGLAALVLPCLILTFSRGALMLGLPAGLLVIGLLRRGRTLRVVSAGLGAGAVGLVTVLATGAARFAGLFDFQTGTSFLRLKLWRGAWQMALDFPWLGVGPDNFLYAYRTRYVLPSAWEELNLSHPHNILLDFWTRLGLAGVAVGAWLLTAAARAGWRCYRALPDGNERAAVLGLLAGLGAALAHGLVDNSFFLMDLSFFFCLCAGLFSAPPQTKS
;
A
#
# COMPACT_ATOMS: atom_id res chain seq x y z
N MET A 1 11.72 13.18 -38.75
CA MET A 1 12.53 12.12 -38.11
C MET A 1 11.77 11.56 -36.91
N PRO A 2 11.40 10.26 -36.91
CA PRO A 2 10.42 9.66 -35.99
C PRO A 2 11.00 9.19 -34.65
N TRP A 3 12.33 9.12 -34.51
CA TRP A 3 12.98 8.57 -33.33
C TRP A 3 12.68 9.35 -32.04
N ARG A 4 12.31 10.63 -32.12
CA ARG A 4 11.99 11.47 -30.95
C ARG A 4 10.65 11.13 -30.29
N ALA A 5 9.65 10.79 -31.10
CA ALA A 5 8.37 10.31 -30.59
C ALA A 5 8.51 8.90 -30.01
N VAL A 6 9.39 8.08 -30.61
CA VAL A 6 9.75 6.75 -30.10
C VAL A 6 10.49 6.86 -28.77
N VAL A 7 11.47 7.77 -28.63
CA VAL A 7 12.19 7.95 -27.36
C VAL A 7 11.24 8.46 -26.26
N LEU A 8 10.38 9.44 -26.53
CA LEU A 8 9.41 9.92 -25.54
C LEU A 8 8.39 8.82 -25.17
N ALA A 9 7.88 8.07 -26.14
CA ALA A 9 6.97 6.96 -25.89
C ALA A 9 7.66 5.84 -25.10
N VAL A 10 8.88 5.45 -25.47
CA VAL A 10 9.68 4.43 -24.76
C VAL A 10 10.01 4.91 -23.34
N SER A 11 10.33 6.18 -23.13
CA SER A 11 10.55 6.73 -21.79
C SER A 11 9.28 6.75 -20.94
N ILE A 12 8.13 7.13 -21.51
CA ILE A 12 6.84 7.09 -20.82
C ILE A 12 6.44 5.64 -20.52
N THR A 13 6.58 4.72 -21.48
CA THR A 13 6.29 3.30 -21.29
C THR A 13 7.24 2.65 -20.28
N ALA A 14 8.52 3.00 -20.28
CA ALA A 14 9.49 2.50 -19.30
C ALA A 14 9.20 3.05 -17.89
N VAL A 15 8.82 4.33 -17.77
CA VAL A 15 8.38 4.91 -16.49
C VAL A 15 7.08 4.26 -16.03
N LEU A 16 6.08 4.08 -16.89
CA LEU A 16 4.82 3.41 -16.55
C LEU A 16 5.02 1.93 -16.20
N ALA A 17 5.93 1.23 -16.87
CA ALA A 17 6.26 -0.16 -16.57
C ALA A 17 7.02 -0.29 -15.24
N ALA A 18 8.00 0.58 -14.98
CA ALA A 18 8.70 0.65 -13.70
C ALA A 18 7.74 1.03 -12.56
N LEU A 19 6.82 1.97 -12.80
CA LEU A 19 5.78 2.34 -11.84
C LEU A 19 4.77 1.21 -11.62
N TRP A 20 4.41 0.44 -12.65
CA TRP A 20 3.57 -0.75 -12.51
C TRP A 20 4.27 -1.83 -11.68
N LEU A 21 5.55 -2.10 -11.93
CA LEU A 21 6.40 -3.00 -11.13
C LEU A 21 6.57 -2.53 -9.67
N LEU A 22 6.71 -1.22 -9.44
CA LEU A 22 6.78 -0.61 -8.11
C LEU A 22 5.44 -0.59 -7.36
N SER A 23 4.32 -0.60 -8.10
CA SER A 23 2.95 -0.64 -7.57
C SER A 23 2.45 -2.06 -7.31
N GLN A 24 3.14 -3.08 -7.84
CA GLN A 24 2.96 -4.43 -7.34
C GLN A 24 3.37 -4.40 -5.87
N PRO A 25 2.53 -4.90 -4.94
CA PRO A 25 3.04 -5.19 -3.61
C PRO A 25 4.32 -6.05 -3.80
N PRO A 26 5.38 -5.87 -2.99
CA PRO A 26 6.41 -6.90 -2.96
C PRO A 26 5.68 -8.23 -2.87
N PRO A 27 6.10 -9.30 -3.58
CA PRO A 27 5.55 -10.61 -3.28
C PRO A 27 5.77 -10.77 -1.79
N THR A 28 4.68 -10.59 -1.02
CA THR A 28 4.64 -11.04 0.34
C THR A 28 4.99 -12.50 0.15
N PRO A 29 6.11 -13.00 0.70
CA PRO A 29 6.17 -14.44 0.88
C PRO A 29 4.83 -14.75 1.52
N SER A 30 3.97 -15.50 0.81
CA SER A 30 2.74 -15.98 1.41
C SER A 30 3.22 -16.55 2.72
N PRO A 31 2.81 -16.02 3.89
CA PRO A 31 3.18 -16.64 5.14
C PRO A 31 2.80 -18.10 4.93
N LEU A 32 3.79 -18.99 5.05
CA LEU A 32 3.54 -20.41 4.92
C LEU A 32 2.27 -20.67 5.76
N PRO A 33 1.25 -21.36 5.21
CA PRO A 33 -0.05 -21.50 5.88
C PRO A 33 0.04 -22.15 7.28
N TRP A 34 1.23 -22.64 7.63
CA TRP A 34 1.63 -23.18 8.90
C TRP A 34 2.77 -22.32 9.49
N ALA A 35 2.58 -21.90 10.74
CA ALA A 35 3.55 -21.12 11.47
C ALA A 35 4.66 -22.03 12.04
N PRO A 36 5.93 -21.60 12.10
CA PRO A 36 7.05 -22.32 12.74
C PRO A 36 6.95 -22.40 14.28
N GLU A 37 5.74 -22.35 14.86
CA GLU A 37 5.51 -22.19 16.30
C GLU A 37 5.99 -23.37 17.14
N ARG A 38 6.22 -24.53 16.52
CA ARG A 38 6.71 -25.74 17.19
C ARG A 38 7.46 -26.60 16.17
N LEU A 39 8.61 -27.14 16.57
CA LEU A 39 9.19 -28.29 15.88
C LEU A 39 8.14 -29.41 15.93
N HIS A 40 7.60 -29.83 14.78
CA HIS A 40 6.65 -30.93 14.69
C HIS A 40 7.35 -32.20 15.15
N LEU A 41 7.00 -32.67 16.35
CA LEU A 41 7.58 -33.87 16.93
C LEU A 41 6.75 -35.06 16.51
N GLY A 42 7.38 -36.04 15.88
CA GLY A 42 6.63 -37.17 15.37
C GLY A 42 7.40 -38.45 15.28
N ILE A 43 6.81 -39.40 14.57
CA ILE A 43 7.33 -40.75 14.44
C ILE A 43 6.82 -41.44 13.17
N ASN A 44 7.62 -42.36 12.65
CA ASN A 44 7.22 -43.22 11.54
C ASN A 44 6.41 -44.42 12.06
N VAL A 45 5.28 -44.70 11.41
CA VAL A 45 4.35 -45.77 11.79
C VAL A 45 3.86 -46.51 10.54
N ASP A 46 3.53 -47.79 10.69
CA ASP A 46 2.72 -48.54 9.71
C ASP A 46 1.39 -48.93 10.35
N LEU A 47 0.38 -48.12 10.08
CA LEU A 47 -0.98 -48.29 10.61
C LEU A 47 -1.85 -49.18 9.72
N THR A 48 -1.36 -49.63 8.55
CA THR A 48 -2.18 -50.35 7.56
C THR A 48 -2.63 -51.75 8.03
N THR A 49 -1.93 -52.31 9.01
CA THR A 49 -2.24 -53.63 9.60
C THR A 49 -3.12 -53.56 10.85
N HIS A 50 -3.47 -52.36 11.32
CA HIS A 50 -4.19 -52.17 12.59
C HIS A 50 -5.72 -52.23 12.39
N ASP A 51 -6.43 -52.88 13.32
CA ASP A 51 -7.88 -52.74 13.46
C ASP A 51 -8.24 -51.41 14.18
N ASP A 52 -9.53 -51.07 14.29
CA ASP A 52 -9.94 -49.77 14.84
C ASP A 52 -9.52 -49.57 16.30
N ALA A 53 -9.55 -50.63 17.10
CA ALA A 53 -9.13 -50.57 18.50
C ALA A 53 -7.59 -50.37 18.59
N ALA A 54 -6.83 -51.06 17.74
CA ALA A 54 -5.39 -50.94 17.70
C ALA A 54 -4.93 -49.58 17.15
N LEU A 55 -5.64 -49.00 16.18
CA LEU A 55 -5.40 -47.64 15.67
C LEU A 55 -5.53 -46.61 16.80
N ASP A 56 -6.69 -46.59 17.47
CA ASP A 56 -6.96 -45.62 18.54
C ASP A 56 -6.00 -45.80 19.72
N SER A 57 -5.73 -47.03 20.13
CA SER A 57 -4.78 -47.32 21.21
C SER A 57 -3.35 -46.89 20.87
N THR A 58 -2.89 -47.09 19.63
CA THR A 58 -1.53 -46.73 19.21
C THR A 58 -1.40 -45.21 19.08
N LEU A 59 -2.31 -44.57 18.37
CA LEU A 59 -2.30 -43.12 18.18
C LEU A 59 -2.49 -42.37 19.52
N GLY A 60 -3.37 -42.86 20.38
CA GLY A 60 -3.56 -42.32 21.73
C GLY A 60 -2.29 -42.41 22.58
N ARG A 61 -1.52 -43.51 22.51
CA ARG A 61 -0.21 -43.61 23.19
C ARG A 61 0.80 -42.61 22.62
N LEU A 62 0.88 -42.47 21.30
CA LEU A 62 1.79 -41.52 20.67
C LEU A 62 1.46 -40.07 21.06
N ALA A 63 0.18 -39.71 21.11
CA ALA A 63 -0.28 -38.42 21.61
C ALA A 63 0.07 -38.20 23.10
N GLN A 64 -0.06 -39.24 23.93
CA GLN A 64 0.34 -39.19 25.35
C GLN A 64 1.85 -38.98 25.56
N LEU A 65 2.69 -39.43 24.63
CA LEU A 65 4.12 -39.12 24.61
C LEU A 65 4.41 -37.68 24.18
N GLY A 66 3.38 -36.87 23.86
CA GLY A 66 3.51 -35.48 23.45
C GLY A 66 3.91 -35.30 21.99
N LEU A 67 3.85 -36.36 21.18
CA LEU A 67 4.04 -36.29 19.73
C LEU A 67 2.82 -35.61 19.08
N THR A 68 3.06 -34.89 18.01
CA THR A 68 2.07 -34.11 17.27
C THR A 68 1.86 -34.62 15.85
N THR A 69 2.76 -35.44 15.34
CA THR A 69 2.78 -35.83 13.92
C THR A 69 3.12 -37.30 13.74
N VAL A 70 2.47 -37.97 12.80
CA VAL A 70 2.77 -39.33 12.38
C VAL A 70 3.06 -39.36 10.87
N ARG A 71 4.16 -40.02 10.49
CA ARG A 71 4.50 -40.26 9.08
C ARG A 71 4.02 -41.64 8.68
N GLN A 72 3.10 -41.67 7.71
CA GLN A 72 2.42 -42.87 7.23
C GLN A 72 2.53 -42.96 5.71
N ARG A 73 2.83 -44.15 5.20
CA ARG A 73 2.83 -44.41 3.75
C ARG A 73 1.42 -44.59 3.20
N PHE A 74 1.18 -44.00 2.04
CA PHE A 74 -0.02 -44.10 1.23
C PHE A 74 0.35 -44.79 -0.08
N ASP A 75 0.44 -46.12 -0.01
CA ASP A 75 0.94 -46.95 -1.11
C ASP A 75 -0.03 -46.88 -2.31
N TRP A 76 0.40 -46.27 -3.42
CA TRP A 76 -0.41 -46.07 -4.61
C TRP A 76 -0.89 -47.41 -5.20
N ASN A 77 -0.06 -48.44 -5.19
CA ASN A 77 -0.42 -49.78 -5.65
C ASN A 77 -1.53 -50.46 -4.84
N ARG A 78 -1.73 -50.07 -3.58
CA ARG A 78 -2.80 -50.55 -2.71
C ARG A 78 -4.02 -49.66 -2.77
N ILE A 79 -3.84 -48.35 -2.98
CA ILE A 79 -4.95 -47.40 -3.08
C ILE A 79 -5.60 -47.44 -4.46
N GLU A 80 -4.85 -47.64 -5.53
CA GLU A 80 -5.33 -47.71 -6.91
C GLU A 80 -4.80 -48.99 -7.63
N PRO A 81 -5.24 -50.19 -7.20
CA PRO A 81 -4.73 -51.45 -7.74
C PRO A 81 -4.98 -51.63 -9.24
N ALA A 82 -6.02 -50.98 -9.78
CA ALA A 82 -6.31 -50.87 -11.21
C ALA A 82 -6.65 -49.40 -11.54
N ALA A 83 -6.27 -48.93 -12.74
CA ALA A 83 -6.46 -47.54 -13.14
C ALA A 83 -7.91 -47.07 -12.95
N GLY A 84 -8.09 -46.00 -12.16
CA GLY A 84 -9.38 -45.42 -11.81
C GLY A 84 -10.21 -46.20 -10.78
N GLN A 85 -9.72 -47.33 -10.26
CA GLN A 85 -10.40 -48.14 -9.24
C GLN A 85 -9.68 -47.97 -7.90
N PHE A 86 -10.34 -47.27 -6.97
CA PHE A 86 -9.74 -46.91 -5.69
C PHE A 86 -10.26 -47.72 -4.50
N THR A 87 -9.37 -48.08 -3.59
CA THR A 87 -9.65 -48.77 -2.33
C THR A 87 -9.19 -47.92 -1.14
N TRP A 88 -10.15 -47.26 -0.47
CA TRP A 88 -9.89 -46.25 0.55
C TRP A 88 -10.02 -46.73 2.00
N ASP A 89 -10.69 -47.84 2.25
CA ASP A 89 -11.18 -48.22 3.58
C ASP A 89 -10.11 -48.16 4.69
N ALA A 90 -8.91 -48.70 4.43
CA ALA A 90 -7.82 -48.67 5.40
C ALA A 90 -7.32 -47.24 5.69
N TYR A 91 -7.15 -46.44 4.65
CA TYR A 91 -6.62 -45.08 4.76
C TYR A 91 -7.65 -44.11 5.33
N ASP A 92 -8.93 -44.28 5.03
CA ASP A 92 -10.01 -43.51 5.64
C ASP A 92 -10.06 -43.70 7.16
N ARG A 93 -9.90 -44.95 7.62
CA ARG A 93 -9.82 -45.28 9.05
C ARG A 93 -8.60 -44.65 9.70
N ILE A 94 -7.43 -44.74 9.06
CA ILE A 94 -6.18 -44.12 9.56
C ILE A 94 -6.33 -42.61 9.68
N VAL A 95 -6.82 -41.93 8.64
CA VAL A 95 -6.99 -40.47 8.64
C VAL A 95 -7.99 -40.05 9.72
N ALA A 96 -9.11 -40.76 9.85
CA ALA A 96 -10.09 -40.49 10.89
C ALA A 96 -9.51 -40.66 12.29
N ALA A 97 -8.78 -41.76 12.55
CA ALA A 97 -8.20 -42.04 13.86
C ALA A 97 -7.10 -41.05 14.24
N ALA A 98 -6.24 -40.64 13.29
CA ALA A 98 -5.19 -39.65 13.54
C ALA A 98 -5.79 -38.29 13.90
N ASN A 99 -6.77 -37.82 13.13
CA ASN A 99 -7.47 -36.57 13.41
C ASN A 99 -8.24 -36.62 14.74
N ALA A 100 -8.84 -37.76 15.10
CA ALA A 100 -9.55 -37.92 16.38
C ALA A 100 -8.61 -37.87 17.61
N ASN A 101 -7.33 -38.19 17.41
CA ASN A 101 -6.29 -38.14 18.45
C ASN A 101 -5.44 -36.85 18.36
N ASP A 102 -5.90 -35.83 17.62
CA ASP A 102 -5.19 -34.55 17.41
C ASP A 102 -3.75 -34.71 16.86
N LEU A 103 -3.51 -35.76 16.06
CA LEU A 103 -2.24 -36.01 15.40
C LEU A 103 -2.30 -35.63 13.92
N GLU A 104 -1.31 -34.85 13.47
CA GLU A 104 -1.15 -34.52 12.06
C GLU A 104 -0.54 -35.69 11.28
N LEU A 105 -0.98 -35.86 10.03
CA LEU A 105 -0.43 -36.85 9.12
C LEU A 105 0.54 -36.21 8.12
N LEU A 106 1.75 -36.79 8.04
CA LEU A 106 2.63 -36.67 6.88
C LEU A 106 2.41 -37.88 5.98
N ALA A 107 1.63 -37.69 4.91
CA ALA A 107 1.27 -38.74 3.97
C ALA A 107 2.38 -38.91 2.91
N VAL A 108 3.03 -40.08 2.89
CA VAL A 108 4.06 -40.41 1.89
C VAL A 108 3.40 -41.06 0.69
N LEU A 109 3.40 -40.36 -0.44
CA LEU A 109 2.81 -40.84 -1.69
C LEU A 109 3.87 -41.55 -2.53
N ASP A 110 3.83 -42.88 -2.56
CA ASP A 110 4.80 -43.71 -3.30
C ASP A 110 4.21 -45.06 -3.76
N GLY A 111 5.04 -45.93 -4.35
CA GLY A 111 4.66 -47.32 -4.64
C GLY A 111 3.77 -47.50 -5.88
N SER A 112 4.30 -47.31 -7.09
CA SER A 112 3.57 -47.39 -8.36
C SER A 112 2.80 -48.71 -8.55
N PRO A 113 1.51 -48.71 -8.98
CA PRO A 113 0.74 -49.91 -9.30
C PRO A 113 1.25 -50.61 -10.56
N ALA A 114 0.93 -51.91 -10.70
CA ALA A 114 1.41 -52.72 -11.82
C ALA A 114 1.04 -52.15 -13.19
N TRP A 115 -0.12 -51.49 -13.32
CA TRP A 115 -0.58 -50.89 -14.57
C TRP A 115 0.14 -49.59 -14.93
N ALA A 116 0.80 -48.92 -13.97
CA ALA A 116 1.52 -47.66 -14.18
C ALA A 116 3.05 -47.85 -14.28
N ARG A 117 3.56 -49.07 -14.05
CA ARG A 117 5.00 -49.38 -14.13
C ARG A 117 5.41 -49.75 -15.56
N ALA A 118 6.64 -49.39 -15.93
CA ALA A 118 7.24 -49.88 -17.15
C ALA A 118 7.44 -51.41 -17.07
N ALA A 119 7.40 -52.10 -18.23
CA ALA A 119 7.52 -53.56 -18.27
C ALA A 119 8.82 -54.09 -17.65
N VAL A 120 9.92 -53.33 -17.76
CA VAL A 120 11.22 -53.68 -17.14
C VAL A 120 11.19 -53.61 -15.61
N ASP A 121 10.27 -52.83 -15.05
CA ASP A 121 10.12 -52.56 -13.62
C ASP A 121 8.98 -53.40 -13.00
N SER A 122 8.45 -54.40 -13.71
CA SER A 122 7.22 -55.11 -13.34
C SER A 122 7.25 -55.72 -11.92
N ALA A 123 8.44 -56.15 -11.48
CA ALA A 123 8.68 -56.78 -10.18
C ALA A 123 9.00 -55.78 -9.05
N ASN A 124 9.24 -54.50 -9.36
CA ASN A 124 9.61 -53.50 -8.36
C ASN A 124 8.48 -52.45 -8.16
N PRO A 125 7.67 -52.57 -7.09
CA PRO A 125 6.62 -51.58 -6.81
C PRO A 125 7.15 -50.19 -6.47
N LEU A 126 8.43 -50.06 -6.08
CA LEU A 126 9.11 -48.80 -5.80
C LEU A 126 9.85 -48.27 -7.04
N ALA A 127 9.50 -48.73 -8.24
CA ALA A 127 9.91 -48.05 -9.46
C ALA A 127 9.04 -46.82 -9.71
N PRO A 128 9.60 -45.71 -10.25
CA PRO A 128 8.78 -44.58 -10.66
C PRO A 128 7.77 -45.00 -11.74
N PRO A 129 6.64 -44.29 -11.88
CA PRO A 129 5.68 -44.58 -12.94
C PRO A 129 6.31 -44.35 -14.31
N GLN A 130 5.83 -45.10 -15.30
CA GLN A 130 6.15 -44.86 -16.71
C GLN A 130 5.68 -43.46 -17.13
N GLU A 131 4.45 -43.09 -16.77
CA GLU A 131 3.86 -41.78 -17.04
C GLU A 131 3.66 -40.99 -15.74
N ARG A 132 4.35 -39.85 -15.60
CA ARG A 132 4.26 -39.01 -14.38
C ARG A 132 2.84 -38.50 -14.13
N ALA A 133 2.09 -38.24 -15.20
CA ALA A 133 0.71 -37.78 -15.12
C ALA A 133 -0.21 -38.79 -14.41
N ASP A 134 0.12 -40.07 -14.41
CA ASP A 134 -0.65 -41.10 -13.71
C ASP A 134 -0.49 -40.94 -12.19
N PHE A 135 0.76 -40.71 -11.73
CA PHE A 135 1.02 -40.36 -10.34
C PHE A 135 0.40 -39.02 -9.96
N GLY A 136 0.46 -38.03 -10.86
CA GLY A 136 -0.20 -36.74 -10.68
C GLY A 136 -1.70 -36.87 -10.40
N ARG A 137 -2.43 -37.69 -11.18
CA ARG A 137 -3.86 -37.96 -10.95
C ARG A 137 -4.10 -38.65 -9.61
N PHE A 138 -3.29 -39.65 -9.26
CA PHE A 138 -3.36 -40.28 -7.95
C PHE A 138 -3.16 -39.28 -6.81
N ALA A 139 -2.11 -38.45 -6.88
CA ALA A 139 -1.81 -37.43 -5.89
C ALA A 139 -2.96 -36.40 -5.77
N ALA A 140 -3.57 -35.98 -6.89
CA ALA A 140 -4.78 -35.15 -6.89
C ALA A 140 -5.95 -35.83 -6.18
N HIS A 141 -6.18 -37.13 -6.41
CA HIS A 141 -7.25 -37.88 -5.76
C HIS A 141 -7.07 -38.00 -4.24
N VAL A 142 -5.84 -38.28 -3.78
CA VAL A 142 -5.53 -38.32 -2.35
C VAL A 142 -5.72 -36.93 -1.72
N ALA A 143 -5.15 -35.88 -2.32
CA ALA A 143 -5.27 -34.51 -1.82
C ALA A 143 -6.72 -34.01 -1.80
N ALA A 144 -7.49 -34.23 -2.88
CA ALA A 144 -8.90 -33.84 -2.94
C ALA A 144 -9.76 -34.58 -1.91
N ARG A 145 -9.46 -35.86 -1.64
CA ARG A 145 -10.22 -36.67 -0.67
C ARG A 145 -9.98 -36.21 0.76
N TYR A 146 -8.74 -35.85 1.09
CA TYR A 146 -8.32 -35.52 2.45
C TYR A 146 -8.03 -34.04 2.67
N ALA A 147 -8.49 -33.16 1.77
CA ALA A 147 -8.40 -31.71 1.92
C ALA A 147 -9.00 -31.27 3.27
N GLY A 148 -8.22 -30.48 4.02
CA GLY A 148 -8.58 -30.05 5.38
C GLY A 148 -8.47 -31.12 6.47
N LYS A 149 -7.98 -32.33 6.15
CA LYS A 149 -7.70 -33.43 7.10
C LYS A 149 -6.24 -33.88 7.10
N ILE A 150 -5.52 -33.65 6.00
CA ILE A 150 -4.07 -33.87 5.87
C ILE A 150 -3.45 -32.59 5.34
N ASN A 151 -2.48 -32.06 6.08
CA ASN A 151 -1.77 -30.84 5.72
C ASN A 151 -0.45 -31.12 4.98
N PHE A 152 0.19 -32.27 5.22
CA PHE A 152 1.55 -32.54 4.73
C PHE A 152 1.61 -33.76 3.82
N TYR A 153 2.22 -33.59 2.65
CA TYR A 153 2.37 -34.62 1.64
C TYR A 153 3.85 -34.76 1.25
N GLN A 154 4.43 -35.95 1.39
CA GLN A 154 5.76 -36.27 0.89
C GLN A 154 5.64 -36.92 -0.49
N VAL A 155 6.33 -36.39 -1.50
CA VAL A 155 6.32 -36.97 -2.85
C VAL A 155 7.49 -37.94 -3.01
N TRP A 156 7.17 -39.23 -3.04
CA TRP A 156 8.11 -40.36 -3.11
C TRP A 156 8.94 -40.58 -1.84
N ASP A 157 9.76 -41.63 -1.83
CA ASP A 157 10.72 -41.93 -0.76
C ASP A 157 12.03 -42.50 -1.32
N GLU A 158 13.16 -41.99 -0.82
CA GLU A 158 14.54 -42.39 -1.15
C GLU A 158 14.85 -42.64 -2.65
N PRO A 159 14.50 -41.72 -3.58
CA PRO A 159 14.79 -41.89 -5.01
C PRO A 159 16.28 -41.89 -5.35
N ASN A 160 17.15 -41.65 -4.35
CA ASN A 160 18.59 -41.62 -4.47
C ASN A 160 19.28 -42.98 -4.25
N ILE A 161 18.51 -44.06 -4.08
CA ILE A 161 19.01 -45.45 -4.06
C ILE A 161 18.30 -46.33 -5.09
N ALA A 162 19.04 -47.27 -5.68
CA ALA A 162 18.57 -48.12 -6.77
C ALA A 162 17.25 -48.86 -6.46
N PRO A 163 17.10 -49.52 -5.28
CA PRO A 163 15.89 -50.28 -4.96
C PRO A 163 14.60 -49.45 -5.03
N HIS A 164 14.67 -48.16 -4.71
CA HIS A 164 13.53 -47.24 -4.68
C HIS A 164 13.43 -46.38 -5.95
N TRP A 165 14.17 -46.77 -6.99
CA TRP A 165 14.14 -46.16 -8.31
C TRP A 165 14.23 -47.16 -9.46
N GLY A 166 13.55 -48.32 -9.33
CA GLY A 166 13.49 -49.34 -10.40
C GLY A 166 14.72 -50.24 -10.51
N ALA A 167 15.51 -50.38 -9.44
CA ALA A 167 16.75 -51.15 -9.40
C ALA A 167 17.77 -50.76 -10.51
N ARG A 168 17.82 -49.46 -10.83
CA ARG A 168 18.68 -48.86 -11.87
C ARG A 168 19.40 -47.62 -11.36
N PHE A 169 20.13 -46.94 -12.24
CA PHE A 169 20.76 -45.67 -11.91
C PHE A 169 19.72 -44.64 -11.49
N VAL A 170 20.07 -43.88 -10.45
CA VAL A 170 19.21 -42.84 -9.89
C VAL A 170 19.24 -41.61 -10.78
N ASP A 171 18.11 -40.90 -10.86
CA ASP A 171 17.95 -39.77 -11.79
C ASP A 171 17.26 -38.59 -11.07
N PRO A 172 18.06 -37.64 -10.53
CA PRO A 172 17.53 -36.44 -9.88
C PRO A 172 16.61 -35.60 -10.77
N ALA A 173 16.85 -35.56 -12.08
CA ALA A 173 16.04 -34.78 -13.02
C ALA A 173 14.70 -35.45 -13.32
N ALA A 174 14.68 -36.79 -13.41
CA ALA A 174 13.43 -37.54 -13.50
C ALA A 174 12.59 -37.39 -12.23
N TYR A 175 13.23 -37.44 -11.06
CA TYR A 175 12.56 -37.17 -9.79
C TYR A 175 12.03 -35.73 -9.70
N ALA A 176 12.80 -34.72 -10.15
CA ALA A 176 12.32 -33.33 -10.22
C ALA A 176 11.02 -33.20 -11.03
N GLY A 177 10.91 -33.98 -12.13
CA GLY A 177 9.70 -34.03 -12.94
C GLY A 177 8.51 -34.67 -12.21
N LEU A 178 8.73 -35.74 -11.45
CA LEU A 178 7.70 -36.40 -10.66
C LEU A 178 7.21 -35.49 -9.50
N LEU A 179 8.17 -34.87 -8.80
CA LEU A 179 7.91 -33.89 -7.74
C LEU A 179 7.09 -32.72 -8.25
N ARG A 180 7.46 -32.15 -9.40
CA ARG A 180 6.70 -31.07 -10.05
C ARG A 180 5.26 -31.47 -10.36
N GLU A 181 5.06 -32.65 -10.93
CA GLU A 181 3.70 -33.12 -11.25
C GLU A 181 2.88 -33.32 -9.97
N GLY A 182 3.44 -33.99 -8.96
CA GLY A 182 2.79 -34.15 -7.65
C GLY A 182 2.45 -32.81 -6.99
N TYR A 183 3.40 -31.87 -6.96
CA TYR A 183 3.21 -30.54 -6.40
C TYR A 183 2.03 -29.79 -7.04
N VAL A 184 2.02 -29.71 -8.38
CA VAL A 184 0.98 -28.99 -9.12
C VAL A 184 -0.40 -29.62 -8.87
N GLN A 185 -0.49 -30.94 -8.88
CA GLN A 185 -1.75 -31.66 -8.74
C GLN A 185 -2.29 -31.62 -7.30
N ILE A 186 -1.41 -31.79 -6.30
CA ILE A 186 -1.79 -31.66 -4.89
C ILE A 186 -2.28 -30.24 -4.61
N ARG A 187 -1.53 -29.20 -5.02
CA ARG A 187 -1.89 -27.79 -4.76
C ARG A 187 -3.14 -27.34 -5.52
N ALA A 188 -3.43 -27.95 -6.67
CA ALA A 188 -4.66 -27.68 -7.41
C ALA A 188 -5.90 -28.29 -6.71
N ALA A 189 -5.74 -29.45 -6.07
CA ALA A 189 -6.79 -30.12 -5.31
C ALA A 189 -6.99 -29.52 -3.91
N ASP A 190 -5.88 -29.15 -3.24
CA ASP A 190 -5.85 -28.52 -1.92
C ASP A 190 -4.84 -27.36 -1.90
N PRO A 191 -5.32 -26.10 -2.03
CA PRO A 191 -4.45 -24.92 -2.01
C PRO A 191 -3.67 -24.70 -0.71
N ASN A 192 -4.05 -25.35 0.40
CA ASN A 192 -3.39 -25.22 1.70
C ASN A 192 -2.36 -26.33 1.97
N ALA A 193 -2.32 -27.36 1.13
CA ALA A 193 -1.40 -28.50 1.30
C ALA A 193 0.07 -28.07 1.22
N VAL A 194 0.89 -28.67 2.09
CA VAL A 194 2.34 -28.50 2.15
C VAL A 194 3.00 -29.72 1.51
N VAL A 195 3.81 -29.49 0.50
CA VAL A 195 4.44 -30.57 -0.27
C VAL A 195 5.93 -30.65 0.04
N LEU A 196 6.36 -31.80 0.55
CA LEU A 196 7.74 -32.12 0.87
C LEU A 196 8.39 -32.90 -0.29
N THR A 197 9.69 -32.69 -0.48
CA THR A 197 10.52 -33.62 -1.27
C THR A 197 10.50 -35.02 -0.65
N ALA A 198 11.01 -36.02 -1.37
CA ALA A 198 11.30 -37.33 -0.85
C ALA A 198 12.36 -37.23 0.26
N SER A 199 12.27 -38.10 1.26
CA SER A 199 13.36 -38.27 2.20
C SER A 199 14.51 -38.97 1.50
N LEU A 200 15.69 -38.35 1.46
CA LEU A 200 16.85 -38.94 0.80
C LEU A 200 17.56 -39.91 1.75
N ALA A 201 17.85 -41.12 1.28
CA ALA A 201 18.62 -42.10 2.04
C ALA A 201 20.04 -41.54 2.31
N PRO A 202 20.56 -41.59 3.55
CA PRO A 202 21.91 -41.13 3.83
C PRO A 202 22.94 -42.12 3.27
N THR A 203 23.66 -41.69 2.25
CA THR A 203 24.70 -42.50 1.60
C THR A 203 25.94 -41.66 1.26
N LEU A 204 27.05 -42.33 1.00
CA LEU A 204 28.34 -41.68 0.65
C LEU A 204 28.72 -41.90 -0.83
N GLU A 205 27.97 -42.72 -1.54
CA GLU A 205 28.22 -43.04 -2.94
C GLU A 205 28.14 -41.80 -3.83
N THR A 206 29.09 -41.68 -4.75
CA THR A 206 29.21 -40.50 -5.61
C THR A 206 28.45 -40.63 -6.93
N GLY A 207 27.70 -41.72 -7.14
CA GLY A 207 26.83 -41.90 -8.31
C GLY A 207 26.70 -43.34 -8.82
N GLY A 208 25.89 -43.50 -9.87
CA GLY A 208 25.52 -44.80 -10.44
C GLY A 208 24.21 -45.29 -9.85
N ALA A 209 24.25 -46.48 -9.22
CA ALA A 209 23.07 -47.10 -8.61
C ALA A 209 22.56 -46.36 -7.36
N ASN A 210 23.46 -45.69 -6.63
CA ASN A 210 23.13 -44.87 -5.47
C ASN A 210 23.85 -43.51 -5.59
N LEU A 211 23.28 -42.48 -4.99
CA LEU A 211 23.89 -41.15 -4.92
C LEU A 211 23.67 -40.56 -3.52
N SER A 212 24.74 -40.00 -2.95
CA SER A 212 24.72 -39.32 -1.66
C SER A 212 23.59 -38.29 -1.62
N ASP A 213 22.85 -38.25 -0.51
CA ASP A 213 21.81 -37.27 -0.19
C ASP A 213 22.21 -35.83 -0.54
N ILE A 214 23.45 -35.43 -0.19
CA ILE A 214 23.98 -34.09 -0.51
C ILE A 214 24.08 -33.87 -2.01
N ALA A 215 24.71 -34.81 -2.74
CA ALA A 215 24.91 -34.69 -4.18
C ALA A 215 23.59 -34.79 -4.96
N PHE A 216 22.66 -35.63 -4.49
CA PHE A 216 21.33 -35.76 -5.07
C PHE A 216 20.53 -34.46 -4.90
N LEU A 217 20.54 -33.85 -3.71
CA LEU A 217 19.87 -32.56 -3.46
C LEU A 217 20.48 -31.44 -4.32
N GLU A 218 21.81 -31.37 -4.43
CA GLU A 218 22.49 -30.40 -5.31
C GLU A 218 22.05 -30.54 -6.78
N GLN A 219 21.97 -31.77 -7.29
CA GLN A 219 21.55 -32.06 -8.66
C GLN A 219 20.04 -31.81 -8.86
N LEU A 220 19.21 -32.13 -7.87
CA LEU A 220 17.78 -31.87 -7.87
C LEU A 220 17.49 -30.36 -7.99
N LEU A 221 18.19 -29.53 -7.20
CA LEU A 221 18.08 -28.07 -7.29
C LEU A 221 18.62 -27.53 -8.62
N ALA A 222 19.72 -28.11 -9.13
CA ALA A 222 20.26 -27.75 -10.44
C ALA A 222 19.30 -28.07 -11.59
N ALA A 223 18.46 -29.10 -11.44
CA ALA A 223 17.39 -29.45 -12.38
C ALA A 223 16.15 -28.52 -12.29
N GLY A 224 16.18 -27.48 -11.44
CA GLY A 224 15.11 -26.49 -11.32
C GLY A 224 13.98 -26.89 -10.37
N ALA A 225 14.22 -27.81 -9.44
CA ALA A 225 13.21 -28.28 -8.48
C ALA A 225 12.77 -27.22 -7.45
N GLY A 226 13.57 -26.17 -7.21
CA GLY A 226 13.40 -25.24 -6.10
C GLY A 226 12.09 -24.44 -6.05
N GLY A 227 11.25 -24.50 -7.08
CA GLY A 227 9.90 -23.91 -7.11
C GLY A 227 8.76 -24.93 -7.00
N TRP A 228 9.05 -26.20 -6.69
CA TRP A 228 8.09 -27.31 -6.75
C TRP A 228 8.00 -28.10 -5.43
N PHE A 229 8.35 -27.47 -4.31
CA PHE A 229 8.15 -28.00 -2.95
C PHE A 229 8.09 -26.84 -1.96
N ASP A 230 7.45 -27.08 -0.82
CA ASP A 230 7.30 -26.11 0.27
C ASP A 230 8.26 -26.42 1.44
N ALA A 231 8.80 -27.64 1.50
CA ALA A 231 9.80 -28.07 2.48
C ALA A 231 10.67 -29.24 1.94
N VAL A 232 11.86 -29.42 2.51
CA VAL A 232 12.79 -30.51 2.14
C VAL A 232 12.78 -31.60 3.20
N ALA A 233 12.48 -32.84 2.82
CA ALA A 233 12.58 -33.99 3.71
C ALA A 233 14.03 -34.54 3.73
N ILE A 234 14.52 -34.84 4.92
CA ILE A 234 15.85 -35.43 5.17
C ILE A 234 15.74 -36.57 6.19
N ALA A 235 16.67 -37.52 6.15
CA ALA A 235 16.74 -38.65 7.09
C ALA A 235 18.03 -38.65 7.93
N PRO A 236 18.24 -37.71 8.86
CA PRO A 236 19.49 -37.62 9.63
C PRO A 236 19.58 -38.77 10.65
N TYR A 237 20.12 -39.92 10.23
CA TYR A 237 20.52 -41.00 11.11
C TYR A 237 21.89 -40.71 11.74
N GLY A 238 22.05 -41.01 13.04
CA GLY A 238 23.31 -40.82 13.73
C GLY A 238 24.30 -41.98 13.64
N PHE A 239 23.84 -43.14 13.18
CA PHE A 239 24.64 -44.37 13.04
C PHE A 239 25.36 -44.72 14.35
N ASP A 240 26.70 -44.78 14.37
CA ASP A 240 27.51 -45.07 15.56
C ASP A 240 28.11 -43.82 16.23
N GLN A 241 27.74 -42.62 15.76
CA GLN A 241 28.28 -41.35 16.25
C GLN A 241 27.33 -40.68 17.23
N ALA A 242 27.88 -39.95 18.20
CA ALA A 242 27.09 -39.07 19.07
C ALA A 242 26.44 -37.92 18.27
N PRO A 243 25.30 -37.37 18.74
CA PRO A 243 24.59 -36.28 18.04
C PRO A 243 25.41 -35.01 17.83
N ASP A 244 26.41 -34.74 18.66
CA ASP A 244 27.27 -33.56 18.59
C ASP A 244 28.49 -33.74 17.65
N ALA A 245 28.71 -34.97 17.15
CA ALA A 245 29.79 -35.28 16.22
C ALA A 245 29.76 -34.34 15.00
N ARG A 246 30.91 -33.76 14.67
CA ARG A 246 31.01 -32.71 13.65
C ARG A 246 30.41 -33.16 12.31
N PRO A 247 29.65 -32.28 11.61
CA PRO A 247 29.14 -32.58 10.29
C PRO A 247 30.28 -32.96 9.33
N SER A 248 30.06 -33.99 8.51
CA SER A 248 31.07 -34.52 7.59
C SER A 248 30.43 -34.97 6.28
N ALA A 249 30.99 -34.54 5.15
CA ALA A 249 30.56 -35.02 3.83
C ALA A 249 31.00 -36.48 3.57
N ASP A 250 32.09 -36.91 4.18
CA ASP A 250 32.71 -38.23 3.96
C ASP A 250 32.34 -39.28 5.03
N ARG A 251 31.45 -38.92 5.97
CA ARG A 251 31.00 -39.81 7.05
C ARG A 251 29.54 -39.58 7.34
N LEU A 252 28.80 -40.65 7.59
CA LEU A 252 27.40 -40.58 7.98
C LEU A 252 27.30 -40.19 9.46
N ASN A 253 26.58 -39.12 9.75
CA ASN A 253 26.25 -38.68 11.11
C ASN A 253 25.03 -37.75 11.11
N TYR A 254 24.46 -37.54 12.29
CA TYR A 254 23.25 -36.76 12.50
C TYR A 254 23.37 -35.32 11.97
N ARG A 255 24.51 -34.67 12.22
CA ARG A 255 24.75 -33.27 11.85
C ARG A 255 24.99 -33.04 10.37
N ARG A 256 25.06 -34.09 9.53
CA ARG A 256 25.00 -33.94 8.05
C ARG A 256 23.77 -33.14 7.59
N ALA A 257 22.72 -33.06 8.39
CA ALA A 257 21.59 -32.15 8.17
C ALA A 257 22.04 -30.70 7.92
N GLU A 258 23.08 -30.22 8.62
CA GLU A 258 23.65 -28.87 8.42
C GLU A 258 24.25 -28.72 7.01
N LEU A 259 24.86 -29.77 6.46
CA LEU A 259 25.43 -29.75 5.10
C LEU A 259 24.34 -29.75 4.02
N LEU A 260 23.22 -30.43 4.27
CA LEU A 260 22.04 -30.38 3.39
C LEU A 260 21.41 -28.98 3.42
N HIS A 261 21.35 -28.34 4.59
CA HIS A 261 20.96 -26.94 4.68
C HIS A 261 21.92 -26.01 3.91
N ASP A 262 23.24 -26.24 3.99
CA ASP A 262 24.23 -25.45 3.23
C ASP A 262 24.06 -25.59 1.70
N VAL A 263 23.55 -26.71 1.21
CA VAL A 263 23.15 -26.86 -0.21
C VAL A 263 22.03 -25.88 -0.57
N LEU A 264 21.00 -25.75 0.28
CA LEU A 264 19.90 -24.81 0.09
C LEU A 264 20.37 -23.36 0.18
N ALA A 265 21.18 -23.04 1.19
CA ALA A 265 21.74 -21.70 1.39
C ALA A 265 22.55 -21.22 0.17
N ARG A 266 23.39 -22.09 -0.42
CA ARG A 266 24.16 -21.78 -1.65
C ARG A 266 23.29 -21.50 -2.87
N ARG A 267 22.00 -21.87 -2.85
CA ARG A 267 21.02 -21.59 -3.90
C ARG A 267 20.06 -20.44 -3.55
N GLY A 268 20.31 -19.72 -2.46
CA GLY A 268 19.45 -18.63 -1.99
C GLY A 268 18.16 -19.09 -1.32
N LEU A 269 18.10 -20.35 -0.87
CA LEU A 269 16.94 -20.97 -0.21
C LEU A 269 17.17 -21.14 1.30
N THR A 270 17.88 -20.21 1.94
CA THR A 270 18.24 -20.29 3.38
C THR A 270 17.03 -20.37 4.32
N ALA A 271 15.89 -19.79 3.93
CA ALA A 271 14.65 -19.83 4.72
C ALA A 271 13.75 -21.04 4.39
N MET A 272 14.20 -21.96 3.52
CA MET A 272 13.41 -23.12 3.12
C MET A 272 13.30 -24.11 4.29
N PRO A 273 12.08 -24.43 4.76
CA PRO A 273 11.92 -25.38 5.87
C PRO A 273 12.44 -26.77 5.51
N MET A 274 13.08 -27.41 6.49
CA MET A 274 13.50 -28.82 6.40
C MET A 274 12.78 -29.67 7.44
N TRP A 275 12.55 -30.94 7.11
CA TRP A 275 11.94 -31.92 7.99
C TRP A 275 12.85 -33.13 8.10
N ALA A 276 13.30 -33.43 9.30
CA ALA A 276 13.91 -34.71 9.64
C ALA A 276 12.79 -35.75 9.70
N THR A 277 12.44 -36.34 8.56
CA THR A 277 11.32 -37.30 8.44
C THR A 277 11.69 -38.68 8.95
N ALA A 278 12.98 -38.96 9.17
CA ALA A 278 13.47 -40.11 9.93
C ALA A 278 14.81 -39.79 10.60
N ALA A 279 14.79 -39.66 11.93
CA ALA A 279 15.99 -39.52 12.76
C ALA A 279 16.10 -40.70 13.73
N GLY A 280 17.32 -41.16 14.00
CA GLY A 280 17.54 -42.18 15.03
C GLY A 280 18.89 -42.85 15.05
N TRP A 281 19.02 -43.75 16.03
CA TRP A 281 20.17 -44.63 16.26
C TRP A 281 19.69 -46.06 16.38
N TYR A 282 20.42 -46.99 15.80
CA TYR A 282 20.05 -48.40 15.81
C TYR A 282 20.54 -49.06 17.12
N ALA A 283 19.61 -49.61 17.92
CA ALA A 283 19.96 -50.38 19.11
C ALA A 283 19.24 -51.73 19.07
N PRO A 284 19.90 -52.85 18.74
CA PRO A 284 19.24 -54.15 18.63
C PRO A 284 18.65 -54.59 19.98
N PRO A 285 17.47 -55.25 20.00
CA PRO A 285 16.92 -55.81 21.24
C PRO A 285 17.89 -56.80 21.89
N ALA A 286 17.87 -56.87 23.23
CA ALA A 286 18.66 -57.86 23.95
C ALA A 286 18.33 -59.29 23.48
N GLY A 287 19.35 -60.04 23.06
CA GLY A 287 19.17 -61.41 22.53
C GLY A 287 18.63 -61.50 21.10
N TRP A 288 18.78 -60.43 20.30
CA TRP A 288 18.40 -60.43 18.87
C TRP A 288 19.01 -61.61 18.10
N ASN A 289 18.14 -62.45 17.54
CA ASN A 289 18.50 -63.62 16.71
C ASN A 289 18.03 -63.50 15.26
N GLY A 290 17.53 -62.34 14.85
CA GLY A 290 17.13 -62.07 13.46
C GLY A 290 18.34 -61.82 12.55
N PRO A 291 18.11 -61.48 11.27
CA PRO A 291 19.19 -61.19 10.33
C PRO A 291 20.07 -60.03 10.80
N PRO A 292 21.35 -59.96 10.35
CA PRO A 292 22.24 -58.87 10.71
C PRO A 292 21.73 -57.54 10.12
N ALA A 293 21.72 -56.50 10.94
CA ALA A 293 21.29 -55.17 10.50
C ALA A 293 22.36 -54.49 9.63
N PRO A 294 21.96 -53.66 8.66
CA PRO A 294 22.90 -52.88 7.83
C PRO A 294 23.48 -51.66 8.56
N TRP A 295 22.94 -51.30 9.73
CA TRP A 295 23.39 -50.15 10.54
C TRP A 295 24.28 -50.60 11.69
N PRO A 296 25.29 -49.78 12.08
CA PRO A 296 26.05 -50.05 13.28
C PRO A 296 25.18 -49.85 14.53
N ALA A 297 25.48 -50.62 15.57
CA ALA A 297 24.67 -50.67 16.79
C ALA A 297 25.22 -49.76 17.90
N VAL A 298 24.31 -49.12 18.64
CA VAL A 298 24.56 -48.49 19.95
C VAL A 298 23.79 -49.27 21.04
N THR A 299 24.06 -48.98 22.32
CA THR A 299 23.25 -49.54 23.42
C THR A 299 21.89 -48.86 23.54
N GLU A 300 20.91 -49.48 24.21
CA GLU A 300 19.59 -48.85 24.43
C GLU A 300 19.68 -47.57 25.27
N GLU A 301 20.63 -47.52 26.22
CA GLU A 301 20.91 -46.33 27.03
C GLU A 301 21.50 -45.21 26.17
N GLN A 302 22.44 -45.55 25.28
CA GLN A 302 23.00 -44.59 24.33
C GLN A 302 21.92 -44.08 23.38
N GLN A 303 21.05 -44.95 22.87
CA GLN A 303 19.94 -44.56 21.99
C GLN A 303 19.03 -43.51 22.66
N GLY A 304 18.62 -43.73 23.91
CA GLY A 304 17.80 -42.78 24.65
C GLY A 304 18.51 -41.44 24.89
N ALA A 305 19.79 -41.48 25.32
CA ALA A 305 20.58 -40.27 25.56
C ALA A 305 20.83 -39.48 24.27
N TYR A 306 21.12 -40.17 23.16
CA TYR A 306 21.34 -39.56 21.85
C TYR A 306 20.06 -38.96 21.27
N ALA A 307 18.91 -39.62 21.44
CA ALA A 307 17.63 -39.05 21.02
C ALA A 307 17.33 -37.70 21.70
N ALA A 308 17.55 -37.61 23.02
CA ALA A 308 17.35 -36.36 23.76
C ALA A 308 18.30 -35.24 23.28
N GLN A 309 19.60 -35.53 23.18
CA GLN A 309 20.60 -34.56 22.71
C GLN A 309 20.35 -34.12 21.26
N ALA A 310 19.96 -35.06 20.39
CA ALA A 310 19.66 -34.79 18.98
C ALA A 310 18.44 -33.86 18.84
N LEU A 311 17.44 -34.02 19.70
CA LEU A 311 16.26 -33.17 19.72
C LEU A 311 16.57 -31.77 20.26
N ASP A 312 17.42 -31.64 21.28
CA ASP A 312 17.90 -30.33 21.73
C ASP A 312 18.69 -29.61 20.63
N LEU A 313 19.52 -30.34 19.88
CA LEU A 313 20.20 -29.78 18.72
C LEU A 313 19.23 -29.40 17.60
N ALA A 314 18.23 -30.24 17.31
CA ALA A 314 17.18 -29.95 16.33
C ALA A 314 16.42 -28.66 16.65
N ARG A 315 16.12 -28.40 17.93
CA ARG A 315 15.49 -27.16 18.39
C ARG A 315 16.36 -25.92 18.20
N SER A 316 17.68 -26.09 18.15
CA SER A 316 18.61 -24.99 17.88
C SER A 316 18.70 -24.63 16.39
N TRP A 317 18.16 -25.47 15.50
CA TRP A 317 18.17 -25.25 14.05
C TRP A 317 16.90 -24.50 13.62
N PRO A 318 16.97 -23.18 13.33
CA PRO A 318 15.78 -22.39 13.00
C PRO A 318 15.13 -22.78 11.67
N TRP A 319 15.84 -23.55 10.83
CA TRP A 319 15.40 -24.07 9.55
C TRP A 319 14.76 -25.47 9.64
N LEU A 320 14.85 -26.14 10.80
CA LEU A 320 14.25 -27.47 10.98
C LEU A 320 12.87 -27.34 11.63
N HIS A 321 11.85 -27.78 10.90
CA HIS A 321 10.46 -27.59 11.27
C HIS A 321 9.76 -28.90 11.65
N GLY A 322 10.27 -30.05 11.23
CA GLY A 322 9.80 -31.36 11.70
C GLY A 322 10.97 -32.24 12.14
N TRP A 323 10.75 -32.99 13.23
CA TRP A 323 11.66 -34.02 13.71
C TRP A 323 10.89 -35.28 14.07
N LEU A 324 11.04 -36.30 13.24
CA LEU A 324 10.31 -37.56 13.33
C LEU A 324 11.27 -38.70 13.62
N TRP A 325 10.97 -39.47 14.66
CA TRP A 325 11.72 -40.67 15.02
C TRP A 325 11.55 -41.78 13.98
N ALA A 326 12.60 -42.57 13.77
CA ALA A 326 12.73 -43.55 12.68
C ALA A 326 11.66 -44.66 12.64
N GLY A 327 11.04 -45.01 13.76
CA GLY A 327 9.96 -46.02 13.76
C GLY A 327 9.35 -46.29 15.13
N GLU A 328 8.04 -46.57 15.16
CA GLU A 328 7.32 -47.02 16.36
C GLU A 328 7.54 -48.51 16.63
N GLN A 329 7.18 -49.37 15.69
CA GLN A 329 7.52 -50.80 15.66
C GLN A 329 7.35 -51.35 14.22
N PRO A 330 8.04 -52.45 13.85
CA PRO A 330 7.78 -53.15 12.60
C PRO A 330 6.63 -54.17 12.73
N ALA A 331 6.05 -54.59 11.60
CA ALA A 331 4.97 -55.56 11.57
C ALA A 331 5.43 -57.03 11.80
N GLN A 332 6.68 -57.36 11.49
CA GLN A 332 7.24 -58.72 11.61
C GLN A 332 8.19 -58.82 12.80
N ALA A 333 8.17 -59.96 13.51
CA ALA A 333 8.95 -60.18 14.72
C ALA A 333 10.47 -60.29 14.45
N ASP A 334 10.87 -60.74 13.26
CA ASP A 334 12.27 -60.90 12.83
C ASP A 334 12.79 -59.71 12.02
N ASP A 335 12.03 -58.62 11.92
CA ASP A 335 12.45 -57.40 11.24
C ASP A 335 13.51 -56.64 12.04
N VAL A 336 14.68 -56.41 11.44
CA VAL A 336 15.78 -55.68 12.07
C VAL A 336 15.37 -54.31 12.59
N ARG A 337 14.34 -53.66 12.01
CA ARG A 337 13.83 -52.34 12.43
C ARG A 337 13.29 -52.30 13.86
N TRP A 338 13.12 -53.45 14.53
CA TRP A 338 12.92 -53.50 15.99
C TRP A 338 13.99 -52.73 16.76
N GLY A 339 15.19 -52.55 16.19
CA GLY A 339 16.22 -51.74 16.85
C GLY A 339 15.89 -50.24 16.96
N PHE A 340 14.95 -49.72 16.18
CA PHE A 340 14.45 -48.34 16.28
C PHE A 340 13.16 -48.20 17.09
N ALA A 341 12.49 -49.31 17.43
CA ALA A 341 11.18 -49.28 18.04
C ALA A 341 11.15 -48.59 19.42
N LEU A 342 10.00 -48.01 19.80
CA LEU A 342 9.77 -47.39 21.12
C LEU A 342 9.67 -48.42 22.26
N HIS A 343 9.18 -49.60 21.92
CA HIS A 343 8.96 -50.71 22.83
C HIS A 343 9.74 -51.94 22.37
N ARG A 344 9.99 -52.87 23.28
CA ARG A 344 10.54 -54.18 22.94
C ARG A 344 9.44 -55.09 22.36
N PRO A 345 9.80 -56.19 21.67
CA PRO A 345 8.82 -57.15 21.15
C PRO A 345 7.85 -57.74 22.20
N ASP A 346 8.24 -57.73 23.47
CA ASP A 346 7.40 -58.18 24.61
C ASP A 346 6.47 -57.09 25.16
N GLY A 347 6.47 -55.89 24.56
CA GLY A 347 5.67 -54.73 24.97
C GLY A 347 6.30 -53.87 26.08
N SER A 348 7.47 -54.25 26.63
CA SER A 348 8.14 -53.43 27.64
C SER A 348 8.72 -52.14 27.06
N GLU A 349 8.67 -51.04 27.83
CA GLU A 349 9.19 -49.74 27.40
C GLU A 349 10.72 -49.71 27.33
N ARG A 350 11.25 -48.97 26.36
CA ARG A 350 12.68 -48.69 26.21
C ARG A 350 13.03 -47.30 26.74
N PRO A 351 14.28 -47.04 27.17
CA PRO A 351 14.72 -45.71 27.62
C PRO A 351 14.41 -44.58 26.62
N LEU A 352 14.39 -44.91 25.33
CA LEU A 352 13.99 -44.03 24.24
C LEU A 352 12.60 -43.41 24.43
N ALA A 353 11.59 -44.19 24.82
CA ALA A 353 10.22 -43.69 24.98
C ALA A 353 10.13 -42.59 26.05
N ALA A 354 10.82 -42.81 27.19
CA ALA A 354 10.92 -41.82 28.25
C ALA A 354 11.68 -40.56 27.80
N ALA A 355 12.77 -40.71 27.04
CA ALA A 355 13.53 -39.58 26.51
C ALA A 355 12.69 -38.71 25.57
N LEU A 356 11.91 -39.33 24.68
CA LEU A 356 10.99 -38.62 23.78
C LEU A 356 9.87 -37.91 24.56
N ALA A 357 9.27 -38.57 25.55
CA ALA A 357 8.21 -37.98 26.38
C ALA A 357 8.71 -36.77 27.20
N GLN A 358 9.88 -36.89 27.83
CA GLN A 358 10.49 -35.80 28.59
C GLN A 358 10.83 -34.62 27.69
N ALA A 359 11.35 -34.89 26.49
CA ALA A 359 11.67 -33.84 25.57
C ALA A 359 10.41 -33.17 25.02
N ALA A 360 9.37 -33.92 24.62
CA ALA A 360 8.13 -33.37 24.08
C ALA A 360 7.35 -32.47 25.07
N THR A 361 7.56 -32.66 26.38
CA THR A 361 6.91 -31.90 27.45
C THR A 361 7.70 -30.67 27.94
N ALA A 362 8.96 -30.50 27.53
CA ALA A 362 9.76 -29.31 27.83
C ALA A 362 9.22 -28.08 27.08
N ARG A 363 8.42 -27.24 27.77
CA ARG A 363 7.87 -25.97 27.23
C ARG A 363 8.94 -24.87 27.24
N SER A 364 9.05 -24.11 26.16
CA SER A 364 9.81 -22.85 26.14
C SER A 364 8.89 -21.69 26.55
N ASP A 365 9.29 -20.92 27.56
CA ASP A 365 8.59 -19.69 28.00
C ASP A 365 8.93 -18.48 27.11
N VAL A 366 9.67 -18.69 26.01
CA VAL A 366 10.14 -17.64 25.09
C VAL A 366 9.68 -17.98 23.68
N LEU A 367 9.00 -17.02 23.03
CA LEU A 367 8.56 -17.12 21.64
C LEU A 367 9.73 -16.94 20.67
N ALA A 368 9.86 -17.86 19.71
CA ALA A 368 10.85 -17.79 18.65
C ALA A 368 10.37 -16.89 17.48
N PRO A 369 11.24 -16.54 16.52
CA PRO A 369 10.82 -15.93 15.26
C PRO A 369 9.74 -16.76 14.55
N GLY A 370 8.68 -16.12 14.07
CA GLY A 370 7.49 -16.76 13.51
C GLY A 370 6.21 -16.02 13.86
N ARG A 371 5.10 -16.40 13.21
CA ARG A 371 3.74 -16.02 13.63
C ARG A 371 3.35 -16.85 14.85
N HIS A 372 2.57 -16.30 15.79
CA HIS A 372 2.15 -16.91 17.06
C HIS A 372 0.66 -16.71 17.29
N GLN A 373 -0.05 -17.81 17.57
CA GLN A 373 -1.47 -17.77 17.93
C GLN A 373 -1.68 -17.18 19.34
N PRO A 374 -2.87 -16.61 19.64
CA PRO A 374 -3.16 -16.07 20.96
C PRO A 374 -3.14 -17.12 22.08
N THR A 375 -3.26 -18.41 21.76
CA THR A 375 -3.17 -19.52 22.72
C THR A 375 -1.75 -20.04 22.95
N ALA A 376 -0.73 -19.42 22.34
CA ALA A 376 0.65 -19.87 22.49
C ALA A 376 1.05 -19.94 23.99
N PRO A 377 1.67 -21.04 24.48
CA PRO A 377 1.92 -21.25 25.91
C PRO A 377 2.78 -20.18 26.60
N ALA A 378 3.64 -19.48 25.86
CA ALA A 378 4.48 -18.39 26.37
C ALA A 378 3.74 -17.03 26.48
N LEU A 379 2.47 -16.97 26.08
CA LEU A 379 1.62 -15.79 26.24
C LEU A 379 0.91 -15.84 27.60
N HIS A 380 1.26 -14.90 28.48
CA HIS A 380 0.67 -14.80 29.81
C HIS A 380 -0.35 -13.67 29.86
N TYR A 381 -1.62 -14.04 29.97
CA TYR A 381 -2.72 -13.10 30.14
C TYR A 381 -3.02 -12.92 31.63
N SER A 382 -3.09 -11.67 32.10
CA SER A 382 -3.62 -11.30 33.42
C SER A 382 -5.04 -10.76 33.29
N GLY A 383 -5.85 -10.93 34.33
CA GLY A 383 -7.25 -10.51 34.32
C GLY A 383 -8.17 -11.54 33.66
N ALA A 384 -9.23 -11.08 33.00
CA ALA A 384 -10.35 -11.95 32.56
C ALA A 384 -10.44 -12.10 31.03
N TRP A 385 -9.30 -12.15 30.35
CA TRP A 385 -9.23 -12.34 28.89
C TRP A 385 -9.95 -13.61 28.44
N ARG A 386 -10.64 -13.52 27.31
CA ARG A 386 -11.18 -14.67 26.58
C ARG A 386 -10.23 -14.98 25.43
N VAL A 387 -9.67 -16.18 25.41
CA VAL A 387 -8.62 -16.57 24.46
C VAL A 387 -9.05 -17.82 23.70
N THR A 388 -8.89 -17.78 22.38
CA THR A 388 -9.10 -18.89 21.45
C THR A 388 -7.89 -18.99 20.51
N SER A 389 -7.77 -20.08 19.76
CA SER A 389 -6.70 -20.22 18.75
C SER A 389 -6.77 -19.16 17.65
N LEU A 390 -7.94 -18.53 17.43
CA LEU A 390 -8.16 -17.54 16.37
C LEU A 390 -8.00 -16.08 16.84
N ALA A 391 -8.31 -15.81 18.11
CA ALA A 391 -8.31 -14.44 18.64
C ALA A 391 -8.30 -14.41 20.18
N ALA A 392 -7.81 -13.30 20.72
CA ALA A 392 -7.91 -12.92 22.13
C ALA A 392 -8.73 -11.64 22.29
N ASP A 393 -9.59 -11.64 23.31
CA ASP A 393 -10.51 -10.56 23.64
C ASP A 393 -10.30 -10.11 25.10
N PRO A 394 -9.96 -8.83 25.32
CA PRO A 394 -9.81 -8.29 26.66
C PRO A 394 -11.19 -8.14 27.33
N ALA A 395 -11.21 -8.33 28.64
CA ALA A 395 -12.36 -8.02 29.47
C ALA A 395 -12.35 -6.56 29.94
N ARG A 396 -13.43 -6.14 30.59
CA ARG A 396 -13.57 -4.79 31.16
C ARG A 396 -12.92 -4.72 32.54
N SER A 397 -11.64 -5.08 32.66
CA SER A 397 -10.87 -5.05 33.91
C SER A 397 -9.65 -4.13 33.81
N PRO A 398 -9.32 -3.34 34.84
CA PRO A 398 -8.08 -2.55 34.86
C PRO A 398 -6.81 -3.40 34.96
N ASP A 399 -6.93 -4.67 35.41
CA ASP A 399 -5.80 -5.60 35.56
C ASP A 399 -5.51 -6.42 34.29
N ASP A 400 -6.25 -6.17 33.21
CA ASP A 400 -6.06 -6.89 31.96
C ASP A 400 -4.73 -6.51 31.32
N ALA A 401 -3.89 -7.51 31.08
CA ALA A 401 -2.65 -7.35 30.34
C ALA A 401 -2.26 -8.66 29.65
N LEU A 402 -1.48 -8.54 28.58
CA LEU A 402 -0.78 -9.64 27.95
C LEU A 402 0.72 -9.40 28.08
N THR A 403 1.45 -10.36 28.66
CA THR A 403 2.91 -10.32 28.80
C THR A 403 3.54 -11.56 28.18
N PHE A 404 4.62 -11.40 27.45
CA PHE A 404 5.35 -12.52 26.85
C PHE A 404 6.82 -12.17 26.59
N ARG A 405 7.65 -13.21 26.55
CA ARG A 405 9.06 -13.12 26.19
C ARG A 405 9.26 -13.63 24.78
N PHE A 406 10.17 -13.02 24.02
CA PHE A 406 10.43 -13.42 22.64
C PHE A 406 11.88 -13.18 22.23
N THR A 407 12.37 -13.92 21.23
CA THR A 407 13.67 -13.69 20.59
C THR A 407 13.46 -13.22 19.16
N GLY A 408 13.99 -12.05 18.80
CA GLY A 408 13.89 -11.51 17.44
C GLY A 408 14.11 -10.01 17.39
N ARG A 409 14.19 -9.45 16.18
CA ARG A 409 14.55 -8.04 15.93
C ARG A 409 13.36 -7.14 15.64
N ARG A 410 12.19 -7.72 15.36
CA ARG A 410 10.94 -7.01 15.06
C ARG A 410 9.74 -7.80 15.60
N LEU A 411 8.74 -7.08 16.09
CA LEU A 411 7.47 -7.58 16.58
C LEU A 411 6.31 -6.85 15.87
N ASP A 412 5.43 -7.62 15.26
CA ASP A 412 4.17 -7.18 14.66
C ASP A 412 2.99 -7.78 15.43
N LEU A 413 1.89 -7.04 15.54
CA LEU A 413 0.59 -7.53 16.00
C LEU A 413 -0.41 -7.54 14.85
N GLU A 414 -1.09 -8.67 14.67
CA GLU A 414 -2.27 -8.75 13.83
C GLU A 414 -3.49 -8.41 14.65
N VAL A 415 -4.22 -7.38 14.22
CA VAL A 415 -5.39 -6.88 14.94
C VAL A 415 -6.64 -6.87 14.06
N GLN A 416 -7.77 -7.18 14.68
CA GLN A 416 -9.09 -6.90 14.14
C GLN A 416 -9.50 -5.51 14.59
N ARG A 417 -9.63 -4.57 13.64
CA ARG A 417 -10.17 -3.24 13.92
C ARG A 417 -11.68 -3.23 13.76
N GLY A 418 -12.32 -2.18 14.24
CA GLY A 418 -13.76 -2.01 14.05
C GLY A 418 -14.26 -0.61 14.33
N ASN A 419 -15.56 -0.41 14.11
CA ASN A 419 -16.23 0.87 14.33
C ASN A 419 -16.51 1.13 15.83
N TYR A 420 -15.46 1.06 16.63
CA TYR A 420 -15.46 1.30 18.07
C TYR A 420 -14.16 2.00 18.47
N TRP A 421 -14.22 2.81 19.52
CA TRP A 421 -13.03 3.46 20.05
C TRP A 421 -12.33 2.56 21.06
N ALA A 422 -11.11 2.13 20.73
CA ALA A 422 -10.24 1.37 21.61
C ALA A 422 -8.78 1.49 21.14
N TYR A 423 -7.84 1.22 22.05
CA TYR A 423 -6.42 1.19 21.73
C TYR A 423 -5.67 0.24 22.66
N LEU A 424 -4.48 -0.17 22.24
CA LEU A 424 -3.55 -0.98 23.03
C LEU A 424 -2.35 -0.11 23.43
N ILE A 425 -1.98 -0.08 24.71
CA ILE A 425 -0.73 0.50 25.19
C ILE A 425 0.33 -0.60 25.18
N ILE A 426 1.47 -0.37 24.54
CA ILE A 426 2.45 -1.41 24.29
C ILE A 426 3.85 -0.95 24.71
N SER A 427 4.53 -1.77 25.50
CA SER A 427 5.93 -1.60 25.86
C SER A 427 6.76 -2.83 25.46
N VAL A 428 8.03 -2.59 25.16
CA VAL A 428 9.05 -3.62 24.93
C VAL A 428 10.25 -3.27 25.80
N ASP A 429 10.72 -4.23 26.60
CA ASP A 429 11.81 -4.08 27.57
C ASP A 429 11.59 -2.92 28.56
N GLY A 430 10.33 -2.73 28.99
CA GLY A 430 9.93 -1.64 29.88
C GLY A 430 9.95 -0.25 29.25
N GLN A 431 10.23 -0.14 27.94
CA GLN A 431 10.20 1.11 27.19
C GLN A 431 8.98 1.16 26.26
N PRO A 432 8.42 2.35 25.96
CA PRO A 432 7.37 2.48 24.95
C PRO A 432 7.80 1.88 23.61
N ALA A 433 6.96 1.03 23.02
CA ALA A 433 7.26 0.35 21.77
C ALA A 433 7.66 1.34 20.66
N ASN A 434 8.81 1.10 20.02
CA ASN A 434 9.51 2.12 19.26
C ASN A 434 8.96 2.39 17.85
N ALA A 435 8.04 1.55 17.35
CA ALA A 435 7.41 1.71 16.04
C ALA A 435 6.00 2.31 16.11
N LEU A 436 5.52 2.66 17.31
CA LEU A 436 4.18 3.21 17.54
C LEU A 436 4.21 4.71 17.89
N PRO A 437 3.12 5.45 17.58
CA PRO A 437 2.91 6.80 18.07
C PRO A 437 2.85 6.87 19.61
N ARG A 438 3.20 8.04 20.16
CA ARG A 438 3.25 8.27 21.62
C ARG A 438 2.19 9.25 22.11
N GLN A 439 1.57 8.93 23.24
CA GLN A 439 0.63 9.80 23.96
C GLN A 439 1.34 10.95 24.69
N GLU A 440 0.59 11.80 25.42
CA GLU A 440 1.19 12.90 26.19
C GLU A 440 2.13 12.42 27.29
N ASN A 441 1.79 11.33 27.96
CA ASN A 441 2.56 10.73 29.05
C ASN A 441 3.80 9.94 28.56
N GLY A 442 3.95 9.75 27.24
CA GLY A 442 5.07 9.04 26.63
C GLY A 442 4.76 7.60 26.21
N ASP A 443 3.60 7.07 26.59
CA ASP A 443 3.19 5.70 26.27
C ASP A 443 2.97 5.50 24.78
N ALA A 444 3.45 4.37 24.26
CA ALA A 444 3.24 3.96 22.89
C ALA A 444 1.87 3.29 22.76
N PHE A 445 1.11 3.66 21.73
CA PHE A 445 -0.26 3.16 21.56
C PHE A 445 -0.57 2.72 20.12
N LEU A 446 -1.45 1.72 20.01
CA LEU A 446 -2.00 1.18 18.77
C LEU A 446 -3.51 1.39 18.74
N VAL A 447 -4.01 2.14 17.76
CA VAL A 447 -5.44 2.43 17.58
C VAL A 447 -6.17 1.24 16.92
N LEU A 448 -7.32 0.86 17.49
CA LEU A 448 -8.18 -0.22 17.00
C LEU A 448 -9.41 0.28 16.24
N TYR A 449 -9.62 1.59 16.17
CA TYR A 449 -10.71 2.18 15.40
C TYR A 449 -10.46 2.05 13.88
N ASP A 450 -11.42 1.45 13.17
CA ASP A 450 -11.57 1.52 11.72
C ASP A 450 -13.04 1.29 11.34
N PRO A 451 -13.73 2.27 10.70
CA PRO A 451 -15.12 2.10 10.31
C PRO A 451 -15.36 0.99 9.28
N LEU A 452 -14.31 0.49 8.62
CA LEU A 452 -14.39 -0.63 7.67
C LEU A 452 -14.15 -1.99 8.32
N ALA A 453 -13.87 -2.03 9.62
CA ALA A 453 -13.51 -3.24 10.34
C ALA A 453 -12.40 -4.06 9.66
N ALA A 454 -11.41 -3.37 9.10
CA ALA A 454 -10.31 -4.02 8.40
C ALA A 454 -9.38 -4.74 9.38
N ARG A 455 -8.86 -5.90 8.96
CA ARG A 455 -7.72 -6.53 9.63
C ARG A 455 -6.45 -5.76 9.28
N ALA A 456 -5.56 -5.61 10.25
CA ALA A 456 -4.30 -4.91 10.04
C ALA A 456 -3.16 -5.63 10.77
N THR A 457 -2.03 -5.77 10.08
CA THR A 457 -0.75 -6.13 10.71
C THR A 457 -0.01 -4.84 11.03
N VAL A 458 0.27 -4.61 12.31
CA VAL A 458 0.90 -3.38 12.79
C VAL A 458 2.24 -3.72 13.42
N THR A 459 3.32 -3.16 12.88
CA THR A 459 4.63 -3.22 13.52
C THR A 459 4.61 -2.39 14.79
N VAL A 460 4.82 -3.07 15.92
CA VAL A 460 4.83 -2.44 17.25
C VAL A 460 6.25 -2.14 17.70
N ALA A 461 7.20 -3.00 17.36
CA ALA A 461 8.62 -2.76 17.59
C ALA A 461 9.47 -3.25 16.41
N ASP A 462 10.51 -2.50 16.08
CA ASP A 462 11.43 -2.81 14.97
C ASP A 462 12.86 -2.39 15.35
N ARG A 463 13.87 -2.96 14.69
CA ARG A 463 15.29 -2.67 14.97
C ARG A 463 15.68 -2.89 16.43
N LEU A 464 15.12 -3.91 17.06
CA LEU A 464 15.52 -4.36 18.38
C LEU A 464 16.95 -4.93 18.37
N ALA A 465 17.60 -4.96 19.53
CA ALA A 465 18.89 -5.61 19.69
C ALA A 465 18.76 -7.12 19.38
N PRO A 466 19.83 -7.82 18.97
CA PRO A 466 19.77 -9.27 18.89
C PRO A 466 19.67 -9.84 20.31
N GLY A 467 18.74 -10.77 20.54
CA GLY A 467 18.56 -11.43 21.82
C GLY A 467 17.09 -11.54 22.22
N GLU A 468 16.90 -11.75 23.52
CA GLU A 468 15.59 -11.92 24.13
C GLU A 468 15.02 -10.58 24.60
N HIS A 469 13.72 -10.40 24.40
CA HIS A 469 12.93 -9.22 24.73
C HIS A 469 11.67 -9.59 25.49
N GLN A 470 11.13 -8.66 26.26
CA GLN A 470 9.85 -8.80 26.94
C GLN A 470 8.87 -7.73 26.46
N ALA A 471 7.69 -8.14 26.00
CA ALA A 471 6.63 -7.22 25.61
C ALA A 471 5.45 -7.28 26.60
N THR A 472 4.82 -6.12 26.80
CA THR A 472 3.59 -6.00 27.57
C THR A 472 2.56 -5.20 26.77
N VAL A 473 1.32 -5.70 26.73
CA VAL A 473 0.19 -5.12 26.02
C VAL A 473 -0.94 -4.88 27.01
N HIS A 474 -1.33 -3.62 27.19
CA HIS A 474 -2.47 -3.21 28.02
C HIS A 474 -3.63 -2.71 27.15
N PRO A 475 -4.80 -3.35 27.18
CA PRO A 475 -5.95 -2.93 26.40
C PRO A 475 -6.69 -1.77 27.10
N VAL A 476 -7.12 -0.77 26.32
CA VAL A 476 -8.06 0.26 26.76
C VAL A 476 -9.27 0.26 25.84
N GLY A 477 -10.37 -0.35 26.31
CA GLY A 477 -11.57 -0.60 25.52
C GLY A 477 -11.48 -1.88 24.68
N GLY A 478 -12.28 -1.98 23.62
CA GLY A 478 -12.24 -3.09 22.66
C GLY A 478 -12.86 -4.40 23.18
N TRP A 479 -13.57 -4.34 24.30
CA TRP A 479 -14.20 -5.47 24.96
C TRP A 479 -15.28 -6.09 24.09
N GLY A 480 -15.26 -7.42 23.93
CA GLY A 480 -16.21 -8.14 23.09
C GLY A 480 -15.97 -7.99 21.59
N GLN A 481 -14.80 -7.47 21.19
CA GLN A 481 -14.49 -7.20 19.78
C GLN A 481 -13.43 -8.14 19.20
N TRP A 482 -12.78 -8.99 20.02
CA TRP A 482 -11.72 -9.90 19.59
C TRP A 482 -10.57 -9.20 18.84
N PRO A 483 -9.98 -8.14 19.42
CA PRO A 483 -9.09 -7.24 18.68
C PRO A 483 -7.70 -7.82 18.39
N LEU A 484 -7.21 -8.84 19.11
CA LEU A 484 -5.88 -9.43 18.88
C LEU A 484 -6.02 -10.79 18.19
N LEU A 485 -5.46 -10.93 16.99
CA LEU A 485 -5.59 -12.13 16.16
C LEU A 485 -4.34 -13.01 16.21
N ALA A 486 -3.15 -12.40 16.17
CA ALA A 486 -1.87 -13.09 16.23
C ALA A 486 -0.74 -12.11 16.52
N LEU A 487 0.44 -12.64 16.84
CA LEU A 487 1.70 -11.88 16.94
C LEU A 487 2.67 -12.44 15.90
N THR A 488 3.57 -11.63 15.34
CA THR A 488 4.61 -12.14 14.43
C THR A 488 5.95 -11.54 14.79
N ILE A 489 6.94 -12.40 15.01
CA ILE A 489 8.31 -12.04 15.37
C ILE A 489 9.22 -12.34 14.18
N TYR A 490 10.13 -11.42 13.87
CA TYR A 490 11.08 -11.60 12.77
C TYR A 490 12.51 -11.51 13.30
N ASP A 491 13.37 -12.41 12.86
CA ASP A 491 14.80 -12.40 13.21
C ASP A 491 15.63 -11.53 12.25
N GLU A 492 15.18 -11.42 11.00
CA GLU A 492 15.79 -10.52 10.03
C GLU A 492 15.07 -9.17 10.04
N LEU A 493 15.85 -8.08 10.09
CA LEU A 493 15.30 -6.79 9.71
C LEU A 493 14.96 -6.86 8.23
N PRO A 494 13.76 -6.42 7.79
CA PRO A 494 13.48 -6.31 6.37
C PRO A 494 14.66 -5.56 5.76
N SER A 495 15.39 -6.21 4.84
CA SER A 495 16.42 -5.53 4.09
C SER A 495 15.76 -4.26 3.54
N PRO A 496 16.19 -3.04 3.93
CA PRO A 496 15.58 -1.83 3.42
C PRO A 496 15.67 -1.98 1.92
N GLY A 497 14.53 -2.10 1.24
CA GLY A 497 14.45 -2.55 -0.15
C GLY A 497 15.35 -1.72 -1.05
N LEU A 498 16.62 -2.10 -1.12
CA LEU A 498 17.66 -1.65 -2.03
C LEU A 498 17.44 -2.31 -3.39
N SER A 499 16.27 -2.90 -3.64
CA SER A 499 15.79 -3.26 -4.96
C SER A 499 15.41 -2.02 -5.80
N ARG A 500 15.28 -0.83 -5.20
CA ARG A 500 14.82 0.38 -5.90
C ARG A 500 15.87 1.41 -6.37
N PRO A 501 17.20 1.30 -6.19
CA PRO A 501 18.12 2.31 -6.73
C PRO A 501 18.07 2.31 -8.27
N PHE A 502 17.81 1.15 -8.90
CA PHE A 502 17.61 1.05 -10.34
C PHE A 502 16.32 1.74 -10.81
N ASP A 503 15.24 1.62 -10.04
CA ASP A 503 13.97 2.28 -10.33
C ASP A 503 14.05 3.79 -10.12
N TRP A 504 14.73 4.23 -9.06
CA TRP A 504 15.02 5.65 -8.83
C TRP A 504 15.95 6.21 -9.91
N LEU A 505 16.94 5.44 -10.39
CA LEU A 505 17.81 5.84 -11.51
C LEU A 505 17.05 5.90 -12.84
N LEU A 506 16.06 5.04 -13.07
CA LEU A 506 15.17 5.10 -14.24
C LEU A 506 14.21 6.29 -14.17
N LEU A 507 13.67 6.60 -12.99
CA LEU A 507 12.80 7.75 -12.76
C LEU A 507 13.58 9.07 -12.86
N ILE A 508 14.73 9.16 -12.21
CA ILE A 508 15.65 10.31 -12.31
C ILE A 508 16.18 10.43 -13.73
N GLY A 509 16.54 9.33 -14.40
CA GLY A 509 16.97 9.30 -15.80
C GLY A 509 15.87 9.73 -16.77
N GLY A 510 14.62 9.33 -16.53
CA GLY A 510 13.45 9.76 -17.31
C GLY A 510 13.10 11.23 -17.09
N LEU A 511 13.18 11.72 -15.85
CA LEU A 511 13.01 13.14 -15.49
C LEU A 511 14.13 14.01 -16.07
N LEU A 512 15.39 13.60 -15.91
CA LEU A 512 16.55 14.28 -16.49
C LEU A 512 16.53 14.22 -18.03
N GLY A 513 16.08 13.12 -18.63
CA GLY A 513 15.88 13.00 -20.07
C GLY A 513 14.78 13.94 -20.59
N SER A 514 13.68 14.08 -19.84
CA SER A 514 12.58 15.01 -20.15
C SER A 514 13.00 16.47 -19.97
N LEU A 515 13.75 16.78 -18.91
CA LEU A 515 14.32 18.10 -18.63
C LEU A 515 15.43 18.46 -19.63
N ALA A 516 16.25 17.49 -20.07
CA ALA A 516 17.25 17.66 -21.13
C ALA A 516 16.58 17.88 -22.51
N ALA A 517 15.49 17.16 -22.81
CA ALA A 517 14.71 17.35 -24.03
C ALA A 517 14.00 18.72 -24.08
N LEU A 518 13.60 19.26 -22.92
CA LEU A 518 12.98 20.59 -22.79
C LEU A 518 14.01 21.73 -22.75
N SER A 519 15.23 21.47 -22.26
CA SER A 519 16.31 22.47 -22.16
C SER A 519 17.22 22.52 -23.39
N TRP A 520 17.24 21.48 -24.23
CA TRP A 520 18.02 21.48 -25.49
C TRP A 520 17.30 22.22 -26.63
N ASN A 521 16.92 23.47 -26.36
CA ASN A 521 16.41 24.40 -27.36
C ASN A 521 17.56 25.25 -27.92
N ARG A 522 18.37 24.63 -28.77
CA ARG A 522 18.99 25.30 -29.92
C ARG A 522 18.89 24.37 -31.13
N LEU A 523 17.83 24.54 -31.91
CA LEU A 523 17.89 24.71 -33.37
C LEU A 523 16.49 24.87 -33.97
N ARG A 524 16.33 26.02 -34.63
CA ARG A 524 15.20 26.39 -35.49
C ARG A 524 15.09 25.41 -36.66
N ALA A 525 13.86 24.97 -36.94
CA ALA A 525 13.26 24.72 -38.26
C ALA A 525 12.33 23.51 -38.21
N LEU A 526 11.02 23.74 -38.20
CA LEU A 526 10.03 22.69 -38.48
C LEU A 526 8.92 23.26 -39.37
N THR A 527 8.99 22.91 -40.65
CA THR A 527 7.84 22.83 -41.54
C THR A 527 6.99 21.63 -41.11
N VAL A 528 5.73 21.89 -40.76
CA VAL A 528 4.78 20.92 -40.18
C VAL A 528 4.27 19.96 -41.26
N ASN A 529 4.38 18.65 -41.02
CA ASN A 529 3.87 17.59 -41.90
C ASN A 529 2.36 17.35 -41.61
N PRO A 530 1.48 17.33 -42.63
CA PRO A 530 0.03 17.20 -42.48
C PRO A 530 -0.42 15.91 -41.78
N ILE A 531 0.36 14.83 -41.81
CA ILE A 531 0.01 13.56 -41.15
C ILE A 531 0.02 13.70 -39.61
N VAL A 532 0.94 14.52 -39.07
CA VAL A 532 1.01 14.80 -37.62
C VAL A 532 -0.14 15.72 -37.18
N MET A 533 -0.58 16.63 -38.05
CA MET A 533 -1.75 17.48 -37.81
C MET A 533 -3.06 16.68 -37.84
N VAL A 534 -3.17 15.70 -38.73
CA VAL A 534 -4.31 14.77 -38.75
C VAL A 534 -4.29 13.89 -37.50
N GLY A 535 -3.14 13.34 -37.11
CA GLY A 535 -2.99 12.61 -35.86
C GLY A 535 -3.40 13.43 -34.64
N LEU A 536 -2.87 14.65 -34.48
CA LEU A 536 -3.21 15.54 -33.36
C LEU A 536 -4.66 16.01 -33.39
N ALA A 537 -5.26 16.25 -34.57
CA ALA A 537 -6.67 16.60 -34.69
C ALA A 537 -7.59 15.42 -34.35
N THR A 538 -7.18 14.20 -34.71
CA THR A 538 -7.95 12.98 -34.39
C THR A 538 -7.84 12.65 -32.91
N THR A 539 -6.65 12.78 -32.31
CA THR A 539 -6.46 12.63 -30.86
C THR A 539 -7.17 13.74 -30.09
N ALA A 540 -7.15 14.99 -30.57
CA ALA A 540 -7.91 16.08 -29.96
C ALA A 540 -9.43 15.86 -30.08
N ALA A 541 -9.92 15.34 -31.20
CA ALA A 541 -11.34 15.01 -31.38
C ALA A 541 -11.79 13.88 -30.44
N ILE A 542 -10.99 12.82 -30.30
CA ILE A 542 -11.24 11.72 -29.38
C ILE A 542 -11.19 12.21 -27.93
N LEU A 543 -10.22 13.05 -27.57
CA LEU A 543 -10.13 13.63 -26.22
C LEU A 543 -11.25 14.63 -25.93
N LEU A 544 -11.74 15.38 -26.92
CA LEU A 544 -12.91 16.25 -26.80
C LEU A 544 -14.20 15.43 -26.67
N GLU A 545 -14.31 14.30 -27.36
CA GLU A 545 -15.44 13.37 -27.25
C GLU A 545 -15.47 12.71 -25.86
N TRP A 546 -14.32 12.25 -25.36
CA TRP A 546 -14.19 11.70 -24.01
C TRP A 546 -14.37 12.77 -22.93
N ALA A 547 -13.86 13.99 -23.13
CA ALA A 547 -14.06 15.09 -22.21
C ALA A 547 -15.53 15.54 -22.17
N ALA A 548 -16.23 15.57 -23.31
CA ALA A 548 -17.65 15.89 -23.36
C ALA A 548 -18.51 14.79 -22.69
N GLN A 549 -18.19 13.51 -22.92
CA GLN A 549 -18.86 12.37 -22.26
C GLN A 549 -18.62 12.37 -20.74
N LEU A 550 -17.41 12.70 -20.31
CA LEU A 550 -17.05 12.83 -18.89
C LEU A 550 -17.70 14.07 -18.25
N MET A 551 -17.81 15.18 -18.97
CA MET A 551 -18.49 16.39 -18.50
C MET A 551 -20.01 16.17 -18.42
N LEU A 552 -20.60 15.39 -19.34
CA LEU A 552 -21.99 14.91 -19.29
C LEU A 552 -22.25 13.99 -18.09
N PHE A 553 -21.34 13.06 -17.80
CA PHE A 553 -21.40 12.20 -16.62
C PHE A 553 -21.32 13.02 -15.33
N LEU A 554 -20.45 14.03 -15.28
CA LEU A 554 -20.26 14.90 -14.12
C LEU A 554 -21.38 15.92 -13.93
N ILE A 555 -21.99 16.46 -15.00
CA ILE A 555 -23.16 17.36 -14.91
C ILE A 555 -24.43 16.58 -14.52
N ALA A 556 -24.61 15.36 -15.03
CA ALA A 556 -25.68 14.45 -14.63
C ALA A 556 -25.61 14.06 -13.15
N PHE A 557 -24.40 13.99 -12.58
CA PHE A 557 -24.16 13.63 -11.18
C PHE A 557 -24.25 14.83 -10.21
N THR A 558 -24.26 16.07 -10.71
CA THR A 558 -24.17 17.30 -9.90
C THR A 558 -25.46 18.12 -9.83
N LEU A 559 -26.49 17.78 -10.62
CA LEU A 559 -27.83 18.37 -10.51
C LEU A 559 -28.72 17.53 -9.58
N PRO A 560 -29.32 18.10 -8.52
CA PRO A 560 -30.18 17.36 -7.61
C PRO A 560 -31.56 17.18 -8.27
N LEU A 561 -31.71 16.18 -9.14
CA LEU A 561 -32.98 15.87 -9.80
C LEU A 561 -33.37 14.42 -9.53
N HIS A 562 -34.50 14.25 -8.86
CA HIS A 562 -34.99 12.98 -8.29
C HIS A 562 -35.60 11.98 -9.31
N SER A 563 -35.33 12.09 -10.62
CA SER A 563 -35.92 11.17 -11.62
C SER A 563 -34.90 10.67 -12.66
N PRO A 564 -34.60 9.35 -12.71
CA PRO A 564 -33.67 8.74 -13.67
C PRO A 564 -34.11 8.87 -15.13
N GLU A 565 -35.41 8.94 -15.39
CA GLU A 565 -35.98 8.92 -16.75
C GLU A 565 -35.75 10.22 -17.52
N LEU A 566 -35.79 11.37 -16.83
CA LEU A 566 -35.56 12.68 -17.44
C LEU A 566 -34.10 12.89 -17.86
N LEU A 567 -33.16 12.28 -17.11
CA LEU A 567 -31.72 12.24 -17.43
C LEU A 567 -31.46 11.51 -18.74
N THR A 568 -32.17 10.41 -18.98
CA THR A 568 -32.07 9.63 -20.21
C THR A 568 -32.59 10.41 -21.42
N TRP A 569 -33.72 11.12 -21.28
CA TRP A 569 -34.29 11.94 -22.36
C TRP A 569 -33.47 13.21 -22.67
N LEU A 570 -32.91 13.88 -21.65
CA LEU A 570 -32.03 15.04 -21.85
C LEU A 570 -30.67 14.64 -22.45
N GLY A 571 -30.12 13.49 -22.03
CA GLY A 571 -28.94 12.90 -22.64
C GLY A 571 -29.15 12.55 -24.12
N LEU A 572 -30.31 11.98 -24.46
CA LEU A 572 -30.68 11.63 -25.82
C LEU A 572 -30.91 12.88 -26.71
N ALA A 573 -31.61 13.90 -26.21
CA ALA A 573 -31.83 15.15 -26.92
C ALA A 573 -30.51 15.90 -27.20
N PHE A 574 -29.55 15.87 -26.28
CA PHE A 574 -28.25 16.53 -26.44
C PHE A 574 -27.27 15.70 -27.30
N PHE A 575 -27.35 14.37 -27.26
CA PHE A 575 -26.69 13.48 -28.22
C PHE A 575 -27.15 13.77 -29.66
N ILE A 576 -28.46 13.98 -29.87
CA ILE A 576 -29.03 14.35 -31.17
C ILE A 576 -28.59 15.76 -31.60
N LEU A 577 -28.58 16.75 -30.68
CA LEU A 577 -28.18 18.12 -30.97
C LEU A 577 -26.68 18.25 -31.30
N SER A 578 -25.81 17.53 -30.58
CA SER A 578 -24.37 17.48 -30.85
C SER A 578 -24.04 16.75 -32.16
N ARG A 579 -24.79 15.68 -32.48
CA ARG A 579 -24.75 15.03 -33.80
C ARG A 579 -25.21 15.98 -34.92
N LEU A 580 -26.26 16.78 -34.72
CA LEU A 580 -26.70 17.82 -35.68
C LEU A 580 -25.65 18.91 -35.89
N ILE A 581 -24.99 19.38 -34.84
CA ILE A 581 -23.89 20.36 -34.93
C ILE A 581 -22.68 19.77 -35.67
N LEU A 582 -22.34 18.50 -35.40
CA LEU A 582 -21.29 17.77 -36.11
C LEU A 582 -21.68 17.41 -37.55
N LEU A 583 -22.95 17.17 -37.85
CA LEU A 583 -23.46 16.96 -39.22
C LEU A 583 -23.43 18.26 -40.02
N VAL A 584 -23.84 19.38 -39.43
CA VAL A 584 -23.76 20.72 -40.05
C VAL A 584 -22.30 21.16 -40.23
N ALA A 585 -21.40 20.75 -39.33
CA ALA A 585 -19.96 20.95 -39.49
C ALA A 585 -19.35 19.98 -40.52
N GLY A 586 -19.85 18.75 -40.62
CA GLY A 586 -19.38 17.69 -41.50
C GLY A 586 -19.85 17.81 -42.96
N GLU A 587 -21.09 18.26 -43.21
CA GLU A 587 -21.59 18.56 -44.57
C GLU A 587 -20.76 19.64 -45.26
N ARG A 588 -20.14 20.56 -44.51
CA ARG A 588 -19.22 21.58 -45.05
C ARG A 588 -17.80 21.10 -45.31
N PHE A 589 -17.46 19.86 -44.94
CA PHE A 589 -16.20 19.19 -45.29
C PHE A 589 -16.40 18.07 -46.32
N GLY A 590 -17.46 18.15 -47.14
CA GLY A 590 -17.67 17.25 -48.28
C GLY A 590 -16.51 17.32 -49.28
N ILE A 591 -15.70 16.26 -49.31
CA ILE A 591 -14.89 15.87 -50.46
C ILE A 591 -15.87 15.43 -51.54
N GLY A 592 -15.98 16.21 -52.62
CA GLY A 592 -16.88 15.95 -53.74
C GLY A 592 -16.38 16.61 -55.02
N ASP A 593 -15.43 15.92 -55.65
CA ASP A 593 -15.07 15.85 -57.07
C ASP A 593 -15.08 17.09 -57.99
N ARG A 594 -13.94 17.32 -58.65
CA ARG A 594 -13.79 18.21 -59.81
C ARG A 594 -13.99 17.37 -61.08
N ARG A 595 -15.10 17.53 -61.80
CA ARG A 595 -15.16 17.37 -63.28
C ARG A 595 -16.50 17.82 -63.88
N SER A 596 -16.39 18.60 -64.98
CA SER A 596 -17.45 19.18 -65.83
C SER A 596 -18.30 20.27 -65.14
N GLY A 597 -18.68 21.42 -65.72
CA GLY A 597 -18.69 21.90 -67.09
C GLY A 597 -19.96 22.76 -67.24
N THR A 598 -19.82 24.09 -67.24
CA THR A 598 -20.86 25.13 -67.50
C THR A 598 -22.03 25.28 -66.52
N TRP A 599 -22.21 26.47 -65.91
CA TRP A 599 -23.25 27.46 -66.27
C TRP A 599 -23.18 28.71 -65.38
N LYS A 600 -23.71 29.81 -65.92
CA LYS A 600 -23.58 31.22 -65.53
C LYS A 600 -24.61 31.68 -64.47
N ALA A 601 -24.15 32.68 -63.69
CA ALA A 601 -24.83 33.93 -63.26
C ALA A 601 -25.98 33.94 -62.23
N GLY A 602 -25.85 34.90 -61.30
CA GLY A 602 -26.89 35.50 -60.45
C GLY A 602 -26.88 34.95 -59.03
N ILE A 603 -26.35 35.64 -58.00
CA ILE A 603 -26.99 36.79 -57.34
C ILE A 603 -25.93 37.66 -56.63
N ARG A 604 -26.11 38.98 -56.73
CA ARG A 604 -25.33 40.06 -56.08
C ARG A 604 -25.69 40.25 -54.60
N ARG A 605 -24.65 40.49 -53.78
CA ARG A 605 -24.47 41.39 -52.58
C ARG A 605 -25.48 41.22 -51.41
N SER A 606 -25.10 40.84 -50.18
CA SER A 606 -24.23 41.54 -49.18
C SER A 606 -24.19 40.72 -47.85
N PRO A 607 -23.43 41.07 -46.78
CA PRO A 607 -21.99 40.93 -46.53
C PRO A 607 -21.69 39.80 -45.51
N VAL A 608 -20.98 38.75 -45.91
CA VAL A 608 -20.53 37.63 -45.04
C VAL A 608 -19.02 37.72 -44.76
N SER A 609 -18.51 38.91 -44.39
CA SER A 609 -17.07 39.12 -44.18
C SER A 609 -16.55 38.77 -42.78
N ASN A 610 -17.38 38.28 -41.84
CA ASN A 610 -16.98 38.10 -40.43
C ASN A 610 -16.86 36.65 -39.93
N LEU A 611 -16.76 35.65 -40.82
CA LEU A 611 -16.55 34.24 -40.42
C LEU A 611 -15.08 33.82 -40.24
N ARG A 612 -14.13 34.78 -40.19
CA ARG A 612 -12.71 34.50 -39.89
C ARG A 612 -12.39 34.34 -38.39
N SER A 613 -13.36 34.50 -37.47
CA SER A 613 -13.07 34.61 -36.02
C SER A 613 -12.83 33.29 -35.25
N PRO A 614 -13.42 32.12 -35.57
CA PRO A 614 -13.21 30.92 -34.74
C PRO A 614 -11.87 30.23 -35.02
N VAL A 615 -11.49 30.16 -36.29
CA VAL A 615 -10.24 29.49 -36.75
C VAL A 615 -9.00 30.32 -36.39
N SER A 616 -9.11 31.65 -36.38
CA SER A 616 -8.04 32.54 -35.91
C SER A 616 -7.88 32.51 -34.39
N GLY A 617 -8.99 32.39 -33.63
CA GLY A 617 -8.97 32.17 -32.18
C GLY A 617 -8.35 30.83 -31.78
N LEU A 618 -8.64 29.75 -32.49
CA LEU A 618 -8.01 28.45 -32.24
C LEU A 618 -6.52 28.44 -32.63
N ARG A 619 -6.15 29.11 -33.73
CA ARG A 619 -4.74 29.31 -34.10
C ARG A 619 -3.97 30.17 -33.10
N SER A 620 -4.57 31.23 -32.55
CA SER A 620 -3.93 32.08 -31.55
C SER A 620 -3.71 31.31 -30.25
N LEU A 621 -4.69 30.50 -29.83
CA LEU A 621 -4.62 29.64 -28.64
C LEU A 621 -3.53 28.55 -28.77
N VAL A 622 -3.46 27.88 -29.92
CA VAL A 622 -2.40 26.90 -30.24
C VAL A 622 -1.02 27.57 -30.37
N SER A 623 -0.94 28.77 -30.98
CA SER A 623 0.33 29.51 -31.07
C SER A 623 0.79 30.10 -29.73
N GLY A 624 -0.15 30.40 -28.82
CA GLY A 624 0.09 30.89 -27.47
C GLY A 624 0.63 29.81 -26.54
N LEU A 625 0.28 28.54 -26.77
CA LEU A 625 0.91 27.37 -26.12
C LEU A 625 2.40 27.21 -26.49
N CYS A 626 2.86 27.85 -27.57
CA CYS A 626 4.27 27.92 -27.98
C CYS A 626 4.99 29.20 -27.48
N SER A 627 4.40 29.94 -26.54
CA SER A 627 5.03 31.10 -25.89
C SER A 627 6.23 30.69 -25.04
N PRO A 628 7.23 31.58 -24.82
CA PRO A 628 8.35 31.27 -23.95
C PRO A 628 7.86 30.89 -22.53
N PRO A 629 8.56 29.96 -21.86
CA PRO A 629 8.17 29.52 -20.52
C PRO A 629 8.21 30.68 -19.54
N SER A 630 7.17 30.81 -18.72
CA SER A 630 7.15 31.79 -17.64
C SER A 630 8.01 31.29 -16.46
N PRO A 631 8.58 32.18 -15.63
CA PRO A 631 9.32 31.79 -14.43
C PRO A 631 8.51 30.97 -13.41
N LEU A 632 7.19 30.92 -13.55
CA LEU A 632 6.26 30.15 -12.71
C LEU A 632 5.95 28.75 -13.27
N ASP A 633 6.26 28.50 -14.54
CA ASP A 633 5.95 27.22 -15.20
C ASP A 633 6.76 26.09 -14.55
N LEU A 634 8.05 26.31 -14.29
CA LEU A 634 8.93 25.30 -13.69
C LEU A 634 8.58 24.96 -12.23
N PRO A 635 8.38 25.94 -11.31
CA PRO A 635 7.90 25.65 -9.97
C PRO A 635 6.57 24.89 -9.95
N LEU A 636 5.64 25.22 -10.86
CA LEU A 636 4.35 24.55 -10.95
C LEU A 636 4.48 23.11 -11.45
N LEU A 637 5.29 22.87 -12.49
CA LEU A 637 5.55 21.53 -12.99
C LEU A 637 6.28 20.67 -11.95
N ALA A 638 7.23 21.24 -11.19
CA ALA A 638 7.87 20.56 -10.08
C ALA A 638 6.85 20.20 -8.98
N PHE A 639 5.93 21.10 -8.68
CA PHE A 639 4.83 20.85 -7.73
C PHE A 639 3.92 19.70 -8.20
N LEU A 640 3.52 19.69 -9.48
CA LEU A 640 2.77 18.59 -10.08
C LEU A 640 3.53 17.26 -10.03
N ALA A 641 4.84 17.27 -10.32
CA ALA A 641 5.65 16.06 -10.31
C ALA A 641 5.73 15.45 -8.90
N VAL A 642 5.96 16.27 -7.87
CA VAL A 642 5.97 15.79 -6.47
C VAL A 642 4.59 15.29 -6.06
N ALA A 643 3.52 15.99 -6.43
CA ALA A 643 2.15 15.54 -6.18
C ALA A 643 1.86 14.18 -6.83
N LEU A 644 2.29 13.98 -8.08
CA LEU A 644 2.15 12.71 -8.78
C LEU A 644 2.93 11.58 -8.10
N LEU A 645 4.20 11.82 -7.73
CA LEU A 645 5.02 10.84 -7.01
C LEU A 645 4.38 10.45 -5.67
N SER A 646 3.87 11.43 -4.95
CA SER A 646 3.16 11.22 -3.69
C SER A 646 1.85 10.45 -3.88
N THR A 647 1.07 10.74 -4.94
CA THR A 647 -0.12 9.95 -5.32
C THR A 647 0.21 8.50 -5.62
N LEU A 648 1.31 8.24 -6.33
CA LEU A 648 1.72 6.89 -6.70
C LEU A 648 2.15 6.03 -5.49
N GLN A 649 2.58 6.67 -4.40
CA GLN A 649 2.92 5.99 -3.14
C GLN A 649 1.73 5.84 -2.18
N ALA A 650 0.63 6.55 -2.43
CA ALA A 650 -0.49 6.63 -1.49
C ALA A 650 -1.16 5.27 -1.26
N ALA A 651 -1.39 4.92 0.02
CA ALA A 651 -2.06 3.67 0.38
C ALA A 651 -3.48 3.56 -0.22
N ASN A 652 -4.22 4.68 -0.26
CA ASN A 652 -5.51 4.78 -0.93
C ASN A 652 -5.35 5.51 -2.26
N PHE A 653 -4.83 4.80 -3.27
CA PHE A 653 -4.55 5.36 -4.60
C PHE A 653 -5.78 6.00 -5.26
N GLY A 654 -6.97 5.41 -5.10
CA GLY A 654 -8.20 5.90 -5.72
C GLY A 654 -8.55 7.34 -5.32
N VAL A 655 -8.56 7.64 -4.01
CA VAL A 655 -8.82 9.00 -3.51
C VAL A 655 -7.65 9.96 -3.79
N ALA A 656 -6.41 9.47 -3.74
CA ALA A 656 -5.24 10.26 -4.09
C ALA A 656 -5.23 10.70 -5.56
N SER A 657 -5.64 9.80 -6.46
CA SER A 657 -5.74 10.09 -7.90
C SER A 657 -6.83 11.13 -8.20
N ARG A 658 -7.95 11.07 -7.47
CA ARG A 658 -9.02 12.07 -7.54
C ARG A 658 -8.52 13.44 -7.12
N GLU A 659 -7.90 13.57 -5.94
CA GLU A 659 -7.39 14.87 -5.47
C GLU A 659 -6.25 15.38 -6.36
N PHE A 660 -5.33 14.52 -6.81
CA PHE A 660 -4.33 14.88 -7.81
C PHE A 660 -4.95 15.52 -9.05
N ARG A 661 -5.98 14.89 -9.61
CA ARG A 661 -6.68 15.43 -10.78
C ARG A 661 -7.34 16.77 -10.47
N THR A 662 -8.18 16.84 -9.44
CA THR A 662 -9.07 18.00 -9.23
C THR A 662 -8.40 19.19 -8.56
N VAL A 663 -7.38 18.97 -7.71
CA VAL A 663 -6.70 20.03 -6.96
C VAL A 663 -5.38 20.44 -7.61
N PHE A 664 -4.66 19.49 -8.23
CA PHE A 664 -3.34 19.77 -8.79
C PHE A 664 -3.40 19.95 -10.31
N LEU A 665 -3.82 18.92 -11.03
CA LEU A 665 -3.77 18.90 -12.50
C LEU A 665 -4.74 19.93 -13.10
N ASP A 666 -6.01 19.92 -12.69
CA ASP A 666 -7.02 20.83 -13.23
C ASP A 666 -6.67 22.30 -12.91
N ALA A 667 -6.18 22.57 -11.69
CA ALA A 667 -5.71 23.90 -11.29
C ALA A 667 -4.48 24.35 -12.10
N ALA A 668 -3.54 23.44 -12.39
CA ALA A 668 -2.38 23.75 -13.21
C ALA A 668 -2.74 23.96 -14.70
N ILE A 669 -3.67 23.18 -15.24
CA ILE A 669 -4.24 23.43 -16.58
C ILE A 669 -4.87 24.81 -16.61
N PHE A 670 -5.63 25.17 -15.57
CA PHE A 670 -6.23 26.50 -15.45
C PHE A 670 -5.18 27.61 -15.40
N TYR A 671 -4.08 27.43 -14.65
CA TYR A 671 -2.93 28.33 -14.69
C TYR A 671 -2.38 28.50 -16.12
N PHE A 672 -2.18 27.41 -16.86
CA PHE A 672 -1.66 27.49 -18.23
C PHE A 672 -2.64 28.19 -19.16
N LEU A 673 -3.95 27.95 -19.04
CA LEU A 673 -4.97 28.65 -19.82
C LEU A 673 -4.93 30.16 -19.57
N VAL A 674 -4.91 30.59 -18.30
CA VAL A 674 -4.87 32.02 -17.93
C VAL A 674 -3.57 32.68 -18.39
N SER A 675 -2.43 32.04 -18.14
CA SER A 675 -1.11 32.58 -18.53
C SER A 675 -0.94 32.69 -20.05
N ARG A 676 -1.43 31.70 -20.83
CA ARG A 676 -1.34 31.73 -22.29
C ARG A 676 -2.33 32.70 -22.92
N LEU A 677 -3.52 32.84 -22.36
CA LEU A 677 -4.51 33.85 -22.77
C LEU A 677 -3.95 35.27 -22.65
N LEU A 678 -3.18 35.55 -21.60
CA LEU A 678 -2.57 36.87 -21.40
C LEU A 678 -1.31 37.13 -22.24
N THR A 679 -0.63 36.08 -22.73
CA THR A 679 0.61 36.20 -23.52
C THR A 679 0.38 36.13 -25.03
N GLY A 680 -0.74 35.53 -25.49
CA GLY A 680 -1.06 35.32 -26.91
C GLY A 680 -1.34 36.59 -27.73
N ASP A 681 -1.84 37.67 -27.11
CA ASP A 681 -2.17 38.91 -27.82
C ASP A 681 -0.96 39.80 -28.15
N GLY A 682 0.23 39.46 -27.63
CA GLY A 682 1.45 40.26 -27.81
C GLY A 682 2.06 40.24 -29.21
N ARG A 683 1.69 39.29 -30.08
CA ARG A 683 2.30 39.15 -31.43
C ARG A 683 1.41 39.61 -32.60
N ALA A 684 0.11 39.77 -32.40
CA ALA A 684 -0.82 40.06 -33.51
C ALA A 684 -1.04 41.56 -33.81
N THR A 685 -0.50 42.47 -32.99
CA THR A 685 -0.70 43.92 -33.17
C THR A 685 0.59 44.72 -33.05
N ALA A 686 1.67 44.24 -33.67
CA ALA A 686 2.73 45.12 -34.15
C ALA A 686 2.26 45.82 -35.44
N SER A 687 1.17 46.58 -35.34
CA SER A 687 0.84 47.59 -36.34
C SER A 687 1.85 48.72 -36.14
N ARG A 688 2.69 48.94 -37.15
CA ARG A 688 3.56 50.10 -37.27
C ARG A 688 2.70 51.37 -37.21
N SER A 689 2.58 52.00 -36.05
CA SER A 689 2.31 53.43 -35.99
C SER A 689 3.67 54.14 -35.96
N ASN A 690 3.99 54.80 -37.08
CA ASN A 690 4.98 55.87 -37.10
C ASN A 690 4.47 56.97 -36.17
N GLU A 691 5.07 57.09 -34.98
CA GLU A 691 5.30 58.32 -34.22
C GLU A 691 5.80 57.94 -32.80
N GLY A 692 6.84 58.63 -32.34
CA GLY A 692 7.77 58.24 -31.28
C GLY A 692 7.28 58.19 -29.83
N GLU A 693 6.04 57.79 -29.55
CA GLU A 693 5.56 57.57 -28.17
C GLU A 693 5.19 56.12 -27.87
N VAL A 694 6.14 55.37 -27.31
CA VAL A 694 5.90 54.03 -26.77
C VAL A 694 5.05 54.15 -25.49
N HIS A 695 3.73 54.05 -25.64
CA HIS A 695 2.79 53.89 -24.52
C HIS A 695 3.04 52.57 -23.80
N ARG A 696 3.19 52.58 -22.46
CA ARG A 696 3.18 51.36 -21.64
C ARG A 696 1.84 50.65 -21.83
N ARG A 697 1.81 49.53 -22.56
CA ARG A 697 0.59 48.70 -22.66
C ARG A 697 0.30 48.03 -21.32
N GLY A 698 -0.92 48.19 -20.81
CA GLY A 698 -1.44 47.49 -19.64
C GLY A 698 -1.72 46.01 -19.91
N LEU A 699 -2.24 45.30 -18.91
CA LEU A 699 -2.53 43.85 -18.94
C LEU A 699 -3.70 43.48 -19.87
N GLY A 700 -4.49 44.45 -20.34
CA GLY A 700 -5.45 44.29 -21.44
C GLY A 700 -6.85 43.78 -21.03
N SER A 701 -7.75 43.62 -22.00
CA SER A 701 -9.13 43.15 -21.78
C SER A 701 -9.24 41.72 -21.21
N PRO A 702 -8.38 40.75 -21.55
CA PRO A 702 -8.52 39.39 -21.03
C PRO A 702 -8.24 39.31 -19.52
N PHE A 703 -7.34 40.16 -18.99
CA PHE A 703 -7.09 40.30 -17.55
C PHE A 703 -8.36 40.71 -16.80
N TRP A 704 -9.07 41.72 -17.31
CA TRP A 704 -10.28 42.22 -16.67
C TRP A 704 -11.46 41.28 -16.79
N LEU A 705 -11.60 40.52 -17.89
CA LEU A 705 -12.64 39.49 -18.02
C LEU A 705 -12.54 38.45 -16.89
N VAL A 706 -11.32 38.00 -16.61
CA VAL A 706 -11.05 37.02 -15.57
C VAL A 706 -11.33 37.60 -14.17
N LEU A 707 -10.88 38.84 -13.90
CA LEU A 707 -11.12 39.49 -12.61
C LEU A 707 -12.57 39.88 -12.37
N ASP A 708 -13.26 40.39 -13.39
CA ASP A 708 -14.67 40.74 -13.32
C ASP A 708 -15.50 39.46 -13.06
N GLY A 709 -15.13 38.32 -13.69
CA GLY A 709 -15.73 37.01 -13.40
C GLY A 709 -15.53 36.56 -11.95
N LEU A 710 -14.30 36.66 -11.42
CA LEU A 710 -14.00 36.35 -10.02
C LEU A 710 -14.79 37.25 -9.04
N ALA A 711 -14.84 38.55 -9.31
CA ALA A 711 -15.55 39.53 -8.49
C ALA A 711 -17.06 39.29 -8.47
N LEU A 712 -17.66 39.02 -9.64
CA LEU A 712 -19.08 38.69 -9.75
C LEU A 712 -19.41 37.34 -9.10
N GLY A 713 -18.54 36.34 -9.24
CA GLY A 713 -18.69 35.05 -8.55
C GLY A 713 -18.69 35.21 -7.03
N ALA A 714 -17.74 35.98 -6.47
CA ALA A 714 -17.72 36.28 -5.04
C ALA A 714 -18.96 37.04 -4.57
N ALA A 715 -19.46 37.99 -5.38
CA ALA A 715 -20.68 38.71 -5.08
C ALA A 715 -21.92 37.80 -5.11
N ALA A 716 -22.04 36.90 -6.09
CA ALA A 716 -23.14 35.94 -6.17
C ALA A 716 -23.16 35.01 -4.94
N VAL A 717 -22.00 34.48 -4.56
CA VAL A 717 -21.85 33.68 -3.33
C VAL A 717 -22.21 34.49 -2.09
N ALA A 718 -21.77 35.75 -2.00
CA ALA A 718 -22.08 36.63 -0.88
C ALA A 718 -23.57 36.96 -0.77
N LEU A 719 -24.26 37.18 -1.90
CA LEU A 719 -25.72 37.39 -1.93
C LEU A 719 -26.48 36.20 -1.38
N VAL A 720 -26.06 34.98 -1.72
CA VAL A 720 -26.67 33.76 -1.18
C VAL A 720 -26.45 33.66 0.33
N GLY A 721 -25.23 33.92 0.81
CA GLY A 721 -24.97 33.94 2.25
C GLY A 721 -25.75 35.03 3.01
N LEU A 722 -25.88 36.23 2.45
CA LEU A 722 -26.71 37.29 3.02
C LEU A 722 -28.19 36.93 2.98
N GLY A 723 -28.65 36.28 1.92
CA GLY A 723 -29.99 35.72 1.82
C GLY A 723 -30.26 34.69 2.93
N GLN A 724 -29.32 33.78 3.19
CA GLN A 724 -29.39 32.83 4.32
C GLN A 724 -29.52 33.56 5.67
N ALA A 725 -28.75 34.63 5.88
CA ALA A 725 -28.83 35.42 7.10
C ALA A 725 -30.20 36.10 7.28
N ILE A 726 -30.76 36.68 6.21
CA ILE A 726 -32.04 37.38 6.23
C ILE A 726 -33.20 36.39 6.43
N LEU A 727 -33.17 35.27 5.72
CA LEU A 727 -34.24 34.27 5.73
C LEU A 727 -34.16 33.30 6.94
N GLY A 728 -33.02 33.28 7.64
CA GLY A 728 -32.78 32.35 8.75
C GLY A 728 -32.71 30.87 8.33
N ALA A 729 -32.62 30.60 7.03
CA ALA A 729 -32.60 29.26 6.45
C ALA A 729 -31.17 28.82 6.14
N ASP A 730 -30.87 27.53 6.39
CA ASP A 730 -29.60 26.89 6.07
C ASP A 730 -28.36 27.52 6.76
N ILE A 731 -28.56 28.06 7.97
CA ILE A 731 -27.53 28.66 8.82
C ILE A 731 -27.01 27.66 9.87
N ILE A 732 -25.70 27.68 10.13
CA ILE A 732 -25.11 26.85 11.20
C ILE A 732 -25.12 27.64 12.50
N ARG A 733 -25.79 27.11 13.52
CA ARG A 733 -25.76 27.67 14.88
C ARG A 733 -24.70 26.94 15.69
N ALA A 734 -23.66 27.67 16.10
CA ALA A 734 -22.58 27.14 16.91
C ALA A 734 -22.06 28.22 17.85
N GLU A 735 -21.75 27.84 19.09
CA GLU A 735 -21.12 28.72 20.10
C GLU A 735 -21.88 30.05 20.31
N GLY A 736 -23.22 30.00 20.29
CA GLY A 736 -24.07 31.16 20.57
C GLY A 736 -24.25 32.15 19.41
N VAL A 737 -23.80 31.83 18.19
CA VAL A 737 -24.00 32.69 17.01
C VAL A 737 -24.54 31.92 15.79
N SER A 738 -25.24 32.64 14.92
CA SER A 738 -25.73 32.14 13.62
C SER A 738 -24.71 32.44 12.52
N ARG A 739 -24.33 31.41 11.75
CA ARG A 739 -23.26 31.50 10.74
C ARG A 739 -23.78 31.16 9.35
N VAL A 740 -23.42 31.98 8.38
CA VAL A 740 -23.76 31.72 6.96
C VAL A 740 -22.71 30.84 6.30
N ARG A 741 -23.14 29.97 5.39
CA ARG A 741 -22.26 29.04 4.65
C ARG A 741 -22.39 29.12 3.13
N ALA A 742 -23.41 29.83 2.63
CA ALA A 742 -23.78 29.87 1.22
C ALA A 742 -23.83 28.44 0.64
N PHE A 743 -23.08 28.16 -0.42
CA PHE A 743 -22.99 26.84 -1.05
C PHE A 743 -22.00 25.87 -0.37
N TYR A 744 -21.28 26.31 0.66
CA TYR A 744 -20.22 25.50 1.28
C TYR A 744 -20.76 24.62 2.41
N GLY A 745 -20.06 23.51 2.65
CA GLY A 745 -20.33 22.62 3.78
C GLY A 745 -20.04 23.25 5.14
N SER A 746 -19.16 24.26 5.20
CA SER A 746 -18.83 24.97 6.43
C SER A 746 -18.71 26.51 6.20
N PRO A 747 -19.07 27.34 7.19
CA PRO A 747 -18.83 28.77 7.15
C PRO A 747 -17.35 29.14 7.05
N ASN A 748 -16.43 28.28 7.52
CA ASN A 748 -14.99 28.52 7.38
C ASN A 748 -14.56 28.42 5.92
N ASN A 749 -15.06 27.44 5.16
CA ASN A 749 -14.76 27.30 3.73
C ASN A 749 -15.26 28.51 2.93
N LEU A 750 -16.47 29.01 3.25
CA LEU A 750 -16.97 30.26 2.67
C LEU A 750 -16.03 31.44 2.98
N ALA A 751 -15.55 31.54 4.22
CA ALA A 751 -14.65 32.61 4.63
C ALA A 751 -13.28 32.54 3.90
N LEU A 752 -12.72 31.35 3.76
CA LEU A 752 -11.47 31.08 3.03
C LEU A 752 -11.54 31.54 1.57
N TYR A 753 -12.70 31.43 0.93
CA TYR A 753 -12.93 31.94 -0.41
C TYR A 753 -13.09 33.47 -0.43
N LEU A 754 -14.02 34.03 0.36
CA LEU A 754 -14.36 35.45 0.31
C LEU A 754 -13.20 36.37 0.75
N GLU A 755 -12.41 35.97 1.75
CA GLU A 755 -11.28 36.78 2.25
C GLU A 755 -10.17 36.96 1.21
N ARG A 756 -10.05 36.05 0.24
CA ARG A 756 -9.02 36.10 -0.81
C ARG A 756 -9.38 37.10 -1.90
N VAL A 757 -10.68 37.27 -2.15
CA VAL A 757 -11.21 38.17 -3.17
C VAL A 757 -11.40 39.59 -2.62
N LEU A 758 -11.77 39.73 -1.34
CA LEU A 758 -12.07 41.02 -0.74
C LEU A 758 -10.92 42.06 -0.83
N PRO A 759 -9.64 41.73 -0.58
CA PRO A 759 -8.54 42.68 -0.73
C PRO A 759 -8.39 43.22 -2.15
N MET A 760 -8.68 42.41 -3.17
CA MET A 760 -8.74 42.84 -4.58
C MET A 760 -9.88 43.85 -4.81
N LEU A 761 -11.07 43.58 -4.29
CA LEU A 761 -12.20 44.51 -4.39
C LEU A 761 -11.89 45.84 -3.72
N LEU A 762 -11.35 45.81 -2.50
CA LEU A 762 -10.98 47.00 -1.73
C LEU A 762 -9.85 47.79 -2.39
N ALA A 763 -8.81 47.12 -2.90
CA ALA A 763 -7.69 47.80 -3.53
C ALA A 763 -8.15 48.58 -4.78
N VAL A 764 -8.98 47.98 -5.64
CA VAL A 764 -9.56 48.66 -6.81
C VAL A 764 -10.53 49.77 -6.40
N ALA A 765 -11.34 49.56 -5.36
CA ALA A 765 -12.27 50.57 -4.85
C ALA A 765 -11.56 51.81 -4.26
N VAL A 766 -10.40 51.63 -3.65
CA VAL A 766 -9.67 52.74 -2.99
C VAL A 766 -8.66 53.41 -3.93
N PHE A 767 -7.90 52.62 -4.67
CA PHE A 767 -6.78 53.10 -5.50
C PHE A 767 -7.07 53.10 -7.00
N GLY A 768 -8.19 52.51 -7.42
CA GLY A 768 -8.66 52.58 -8.80
C GLY A 768 -9.33 53.90 -9.15
N ALA A 769 -9.65 54.03 -10.44
CA ALA A 769 -10.24 55.21 -11.07
C ALA A 769 -11.41 54.83 -12.00
N GLY A 770 -12.25 55.82 -12.30
CA GLY A 770 -13.41 55.69 -13.19
C GLY A 770 -14.51 54.78 -12.63
N ARG A 771 -15.36 54.24 -13.51
CA ARG A 771 -16.52 53.40 -13.15
C ARG A 771 -16.13 52.15 -12.36
N ARG A 772 -14.97 51.54 -12.66
CA ARG A 772 -14.50 50.31 -11.99
C ARG A 772 -14.34 50.48 -10.48
N ARG A 773 -13.86 51.65 -10.02
CA ARG A 773 -13.74 51.99 -8.61
C ARG A 773 -15.06 51.82 -7.85
N TRP A 774 -16.14 52.38 -8.39
CA TRP A 774 -17.47 52.35 -7.78
C TRP A 774 -18.11 50.97 -7.85
N VAL A 775 -17.96 50.27 -8.98
CA VAL A 775 -18.47 48.90 -9.14
C VAL A 775 -17.80 47.97 -8.13
N TYR A 776 -16.47 47.97 -8.06
CA TYR A 776 -15.73 47.11 -7.13
C TYR A 776 -15.96 47.52 -5.66
N GLY A 777 -16.18 48.80 -5.38
CA GLY A 777 -16.61 49.28 -4.07
C GLY A 777 -17.98 48.74 -3.66
N GLY A 778 -18.96 48.73 -4.57
CA GLY A 778 -20.26 48.13 -4.35
C GLY A 778 -20.18 46.61 -4.11
N LEU A 779 -19.36 45.90 -4.87
CA LEU A 779 -19.12 44.46 -4.66
C LEU A 779 -18.40 44.19 -3.33
N ALA A 780 -17.45 45.03 -2.92
CA ALA A 780 -16.81 44.93 -1.61
C ALA A 780 -17.81 45.14 -0.45
N ALA A 781 -18.72 46.12 -0.60
CA ALA A 781 -19.76 46.40 0.39
C ALA A 781 -20.77 45.25 0.54
N LEU A 782 -20.88 44.38 -0.46
CA LEU A 782 -21.68 43.16 -0.42
C LEU A 782 -20.90 41.98 0.19
N VAL A 783 -19.63 41.81 -0.21
CA VAL A 783 -18.79 40.68 0.24
C VAL A 783 -18.38 40.81 1.71
N LEU A 784 -18.03 42.01 2.18
CA LEU A 784 -17.53 42.22 3.54
C LEU A 784 -18.56 41.83 4.64
N PRO A 785 -19.83 42.25 4.59
CA PRO A 785 -20.83 41.80 5.56
C PRO A 785 -21.03 40.28 5.56
N CYS A 786 -21.05 39.66 4.37
CA CYS A 786 -21.16 38.21 4.27
C CYS A 786 -19.96 37.51 4.93
N LEU A 787 -18.74 37.99 4.69
CA LEU A 787 -17.52 37.48 5.34
C LEU A 787 -17.62 37.61 6.87
N ILE A 788 -18.10 38.73 7.40
CA ILE A 788 -18.31 38.92 8.84
C ILE A 788 -19.31 37.91 9.40
N LEU A 789 -20.42 37.67 8.69
CA LEU A 789 -21.47 36.73 9.09
C LEU A 789 -21.05 35.25 9.05
N THR A 790 -19.90 34.92 8.45
CA THR A 790 -19.31 33.56 8.61
C THR A 790 -18.84 33.31 10.04
N PHE A 791 -18.53 34.40 10.77
CA PHE A 791 -17.86 34.45 12.06
C PHE A 791 -16.54 33.65 12.10
N SER A 792 -15.90 33.36 10.95
CA SER A 792 -14.65 32.60 10.94
C SER A 792 -13.54 33.34 11.69
N ARG A 793 -13.04 32.74 12.78
CA ARG A 793 -11.99 33.35 13.60
C ARG A 793 -10.71 33.54 12.79
N GLY A 794 -10.31 32.53 12.01
CA GLY A 794 -9.13 32.60 11.16
C GLY A 794 -9.22 33.71 10.11
N ALA A 795 -10.38 33.88 9.48
CA ALA A 795 -10.56 34.93 8.48
C ALA A 795 -10.58 36.34 9.08
N LEU A 796 -11.32 36.54 10.17
CA LEU A 796 -11.48 37.87 10.77
C LEU A 796 -10.27 38.32 11.58
N MET A 797 -9.53 37.38 12.20
CA MET A 797 -8.41 37.70 13.09
C MET A 797 -7.04 37.59 12.42
N LEU A 798 -6.90 36.76 11.37
CA LEU A 798 -5.61 36.54 10.69
C LEU A 798 -5.68 36.94 9.22
N GLY A 799 -6.59 36.34 8.44
CA GLY A 799 -6.66 36.51 6.99
C GLY A 799 -6.89 37.96 6.55
N LEU A 800 -8.03 38.54 6.90
CA LEU A 800 -8.38 39.92 6.54
C LEU A 800 -7.35 40.95 7.08
N PRO A 801 -6.92 40.89 8.36
CA PRO A 801 -5.84 41.75 8.86
C PRO A 801 -4.54 41.64 8.07
N ALA A 802 -4.09 40.42 7.75
CA ALA A 802 -2.87 40.21 6.97
C ALA A 802 -3.00 40.77 5.55
N GLY A 803 -4.14 40.55 4.88
CA GLY A 803 -4.39 41.11 3.55
C GLY A 803 -4.36 42.65 3.56
N LEU A 804 -5.04 43.28 4.52
CA LEU A 804 -4.98 44.74 4.68
C LEU A 804 -3.57 45.24 5.00
N LEU A 805 -2.83 44.53 5.85
CA LEU A 805 -1.44 44.86 6.17
C LEU A 805 -0.55 44.79 4.92
N VAL A 806 -0.70 43.78 4.05
CA VAL A 806 0.02 43.70 2.78
C VAL A 806 -0.27 44.93 1.91
N ILE A 807 -1.54 45.37 1.81
CA ILE A 807 -1.90 46.61 1.11
C ILE A 807 -1.15 47.82 1.71
N GLY A 808 -1.16 47.93 3.04
CA GLY A 808 -0.45 48.97 3.78
C GLY A 808 1.06 48.99 3.52
N LEU A 809 1.71 47.83 3.63
CA LEU A 809 3.16 47.68 3.48
C LEU A 809 3.62 47.97 2.05
N LEU A 810 2.86 47.58 1.03
CA LEU A 810 3.22 47.80 -0.37
C LEU A 810 2.91 49.21 -0.88
N ARG A 811 1.93 49.93 -0.30
CA ARG A 811 1.65 51.34 -0.62
C ARG A 811 2.43 52.34 0.25
N ARG A 812 2.85 51.92 1.45
CA ARG A 812 3.59 52.72 2.45
C ARG A 812 2.86 54.02 2.85
N GLY A 813 3.53 54.88 3.62
CA GLY A 813 3.08 56.25 3.91
C GLY A 813 1.72 56.35 4.63
N ARG A 814 0.81 57.19 4.10
CA ARG A 814 -0.52 57.40 4.69
C ARG A 814 -1.36 56.12 4.72
N THR A 815 -1.28 55.29 3.68
CA THR A 815 -2.03 54.03 3.63
C THR A 815 -1.62 53.09 4.76
N LEU A 816 -0.31 52.92 4.99
CA LEU A 816 0.18 52.10 6.10
C LEU A 816 -0.33 52.63 7.45
N ARG A 817 -0.27 53.95 7.69
CA ARG A 817 -0.79 54.54 8.94
C ARG A 817 -2.29 54.30 9.14
N VAL A 818 -3.09 54.46 8.09
CA VAL A 818 -4.55 54.24 8.15
C VAL A 818 -4.86 52.77 8.39
N VAL A 819 -4.19 51.86 7.69
CA VAL A 819 -4.34 50.41 7.90
C VAL A 819 -3.94 50.04 9.31
N SER A 820 -2.76 50.46 9.79
CA SER A 820 -2.29 50.17 11.15
C SER A 820 -3.24 50.73 12.22
N ALA A 821 -3.77 51.94 12.05
CA ALA A 821 -4.77 52.50 12.95
C ALA A 821 -6.08 51.70 12.93
N GLY A 822 -6.56 51.30 11.75
CA GLY A 822 -7.75 50.47 11.60
C GLY A 822 -7.60 49.07 12.21
N LEU A 823 -6.44 48.44 12.02
CA LEU A 823 -6.11 47.15 12.67
C LEU A 823 -6.02 47.30 14.18
N GLY A 824 -5.42 48.40 14.68
CA GLY A 824 -5.38 48.72 16.10
C GLY A 824 -6.78 48.89 16.70
N ALA A 825 -7.66 49.65 16.03
CA ALA A 825 -9.06 49.80 16.44
C ALA A 825 -9.83 48.46 16.41
N GLY A 826 -9.61 47.64 15.38
CA GLY A 826 -10.18 46.30 15.28
C GLY A 826 -9.71 45.36 16.39
N ALA A 827 -8.42 45.42 16.76
CA ALA A 827 -7.87 44.67 17.88
C ALA A 827 -8.47 45.12 19.22
N VAL A 828 -8.63 46.42 19.43
CA VAL A 828 -9.32 46.96 20.62
C VAL A 828 -10.78 46.48 20.66
N GLY A 829 -11.50 46.57 19.53
CA GLY A 829 -12.87 46.06 19.44
C GLY A 829 -12.98 44.56 19.72
N LEU A 830 -12.03 43.76 19.25
CA LEU A 830 -11.95 42.34 19.58
C LEU A 830 -11.69 42.10 21.08
N VAL A 831 -10.78 42.86 21.69
CA VAL A 831 -10.53 42.81 23.14
C VAL A 831 -11.79 43.19 23.93
N THR A 832 -12.54 44.19 23.49
CA THR A 832 -13.83 44.55 24.09
C THR A 832 -14.85 43.41 23.96
N VAL A 833 -14.99 42.80 22.78
CA VAL A 833 -15.89 41.64 22.57
C VAL A 833 -15.50 40.45 23.45
N LEU A 834 -14.20 40.16 23.56
CA LEU A 834 -13.66 39.14 24.45
C LEU A 834 -13.98 39.44 25.92
N ALA A 835 -13.81 40.69 26.36
CA ALA A 835 -14.10 41.13 27.72
C ALA A 835 -15.60 41.09 28.06
N THR A 836 -16.48 41.23 27.07
CA THR A 836 -17.94 41.11 27.25
C THR A 836 -18.45 39.67 27.32
N GLY A 837 -17.58 38.67 27.24
CA GLY A 837 -17.96 37.26 27.41
C GLY A 837 -18.73 36.66 26.24
N ALA A 838 -18.54 37.16 25.02
CA ALA A 838 -19.12 36.54 23.82
C ALA A 838 -18.68 35.07 23.73
N ALA A 839 -19.62 34.13 23.92
CA ALA A 839 -19.36 32.70 24.11
C ALA A 839 -18.43 32.09 23.04
N ARG A 840 -18.54 32.57 21.80
CA ARG A 840 -17.69 32.15 20.68
C ARG A 840 -16.21 32.53 20.78
N PHE A 841 -15.86 33.61 21.47
CA PHE A 841 -14.47 34.07 21.51
C PHE A 841 -13.83 33.82 22.89
N ALA A 842 -14.63 33.48 23.91
CA ALA A 842 -14.18 33.22 25.28
C ALA A 842 -13.15 32.07 25.39
N GLY A 843 -13.24 31.04 24.54
CA GLY A 843 -12.33 29.88 24.53
C GLY A 843 -11.10 29.99 23.61
N LEU A 844 -10.79 31.16 23.06
CA LEU A 844 -9.68 31.32 22.10
C LEU A 844 -8.31 30.89 22.67
N PHE A 845 -8.09 31.16 23.96
CA PHE A 845 -6.86 30.84 24.68
C PHE A 845 -7.03 29.68 25.68
N ASP A 846 -8.14 28.94 25.58
CA ASP A 846 -8.30 27.71 26.34
C ASP A 846 -7.58 26.57 25.61
N PHE A 847 -6.46 26.14 26.18
CA PHE A 847 -5.67 25.02 25.68
C PHE A 847 -5.90 23.74 26.47
N GLN A 848 -6.88 23.73 27.37
CA GLN A 848 -7.22 22.57 28.20
C GLN A 848 -8.52 21.92 27.72
N THR A 849 -9.47 22.70 27.18
CA THR A 849 -10.72 22.19 26.60
C THR A 849 -11.10 22.87 25.28
N GLY A 850 -12.05 22.30 24.53
CA GLY A 850 -12.61 22.91 23.32
C GLY A 850 -11.74 22.85 22.05
N THR A 851 -12.06 23.71 21.09
CA THR A 851 -11.52 23.65 19.71
C THR A 851 -10.01 23.92 19.59
N SER A 852 -9.45 24.77 20.46
CA SER A 852 -8.01 25.07 20.49
C SER A 852 -7.20 23.89 21.06
N PHE A 853 -7.71 23.22 22.11
CA PHE A 853 -7.13 21.98 22.64
C PHE A 853 -7.08 20.87 21.58
N LEU A 854 -8.21 20.60 20.90
CA LEU A 854 -8.30 19.56 19.87
C LEU A 854 -7.34 19.82 18.70
N ARG A 855 -7.14 21.09 18.30
CA ARG A 855 -6.19 21.47 17.25
C ARG A 855 -4.73 21.18 17.63
N LEU A 856 -4.34 21.40 18.89
CA LEU A 856 -2.99 21.05 19.35
C LEU A 856 -2.74 19.54 19.30
N LYS A 857 -3.76 18.74 19.65
CA LYS A 857 -3.68 17.27 19.56
C LYS A 857 -3.58 16.80 18.10
N LEU A 858 -4.40 17.38 17.23
CA LEU A 858 -4.34 17.15 15.78
C LEU A 858 -2.96 17.46 15.21
N TRP A 859 -2.36 18.60 15.60
CA TRP A 859 -1.02 18.99 15.14
C TRP A 859 0.06 18.04 15.63
N ARG A 860 -0.04 17.54 16.86
CA ARG A 860 0.88 16.53 17.39
C ARG A 860 0.78 15.21 16.61
N GLY A 861 -0.44 14.74 16.32
CA GLY A 861 -0.66 13.57 15.48
C GLY A 861 -0.13 13.76 14.05
N ALA A 862 -0.41 14.91 13.44
CA ALA A 862 0.08 15.26 12.11
C ALA A 862 1.61 15.39 12.05
N TRP A 863 2.23 15.93 13.10
CA TRP A 863 3.69 16.00 13.22
C TRP A 863 4.31 14.60 13.25
N GLN A 864 3.77 13.69 14.05
CA GLN A 864 4.24 12.30 14.08
C GLN A 864 4.07 11.61 12.71
N MET A 865 2.92 11.80 12.06
CA MET A 865 2.69 11.32 10.69
C MET A 865 3.73 11.85 9.71
N ALA A 866 4.06 13.14 9.81
CA ALA A 866 5.06 13.78 8.95
C ALA A 866 6.48 13.23 9.18
N LEU A 867 6.82 12.85 10.42
CA LEU A 867 8.09 12.19 10.74
C LEU A 867 8.16 10.76 10.22
N ASP A 868 7.05 10.02 10.24
CA ASP A 868 6.97 8.66 9.71
C ASP A 868 7.02 8.64 8.16
N PHE A 869 6.52 9.69 7.50
CA PHE A 869 6.50 9.83 6.03
C PHE A 869 7.20 11.12 5.54
N PRO A 870 8.52 11.28 5.76
CA PRO A 870 9.19 12.56 5.65
C PRO A 870 9.31 13.09 4.22
N TRP A 871 9.46 12.24 3.20
CA TRP A 871 9.85 12.67 1.86
C TRP A 871 8.69 12.97 0.91
N LEU A 872 7.67 12.11 0.91
CA LEU A 872 6.54 12.18 -0.01
C LEU A 872 5.18 12.24 0.72
N GLY A 873 5.16 12.21 2.05
CA GLY A 873 3.92 12.21 2.82
C GLY A 873 3.11 10.92 2.64
N VAL A 874 1.87 10.92 3.12
CA VAL A 874 0.93 9.80 2.99
C VAL A 874 0.18 9.80 1.67
N GLY A 875 0.36 10.82 0.82
CA GLY A 875 -0.35 11.00 -0.44
C GLY A 875 -1.49 12.01 -0.35
N PRO A 876 -1.90 12.60 -1.50
CA PRO A 876 -3.13 13.38 -1.60
C PRO A 876 -4.35 12.62 -1.03
N ASP A 877 -5.23 13.32 -0.32
CA ASP A 877 -6.47 12.85 0.30
C ASP A 877 -6.31 11.66 1.27
N ASN A 878 -5.09 11.31 1.69
CA ASN A 878 -4.84 10.14 2.55
C ASN A 878 -4.74 10.47 4.05
N PHE A 879 -4.66 11.77 4.42
CA PHE A 879 -4.51 12.21 5.81
C PHE A 879 -5.58 11.63 6.74
N LEU A 880 -6.87 11.69 6.36
CA LEU A 880 -7.99 11.17 7.15
C LEU A 880 -7.77 9.71 7.55
N TYR A 881 -7.44 8.88 6.57
CA TYR A 881 -7.33 7.43 6.73
C TYR A 881 -6.15 7.08 7.64
N ALA A 882 -5.02 7.74 7.47
CA ALA A 882 -3.85 7.57 8.33
C ALA A 882 -4.09 8.12 9.74
N TYR A 883 -4.67 9.32 9.85
CA TYR A 883 -4.91 9.99 11.13
C TYR A 883 -5.81 9.15 12.02
N ARG A 884 -7.01 8.78 11.55
CA ARG A 884 -8.02 8.10 12.36
C ARG A 884 -7.64 6.69 12.80
N THR A 885 -6.75 6.02 12.05
CA THR A 885 -6.37 4.63 12.30
C THR A 885 -5.00 4.46 12.94
N ARG A 886 -4.20 5.53 13.05
CA ARG A 886 -2.84 5.46 13.59
C ARG A 886 -2.46 6.66 14.45
N TYR A 887 -2.75 7.88 14.03
CA TYR A 887 -2.18 9.09 14.64
C TYR A 887 -3.13 9.91 15.51
N VAL A 888 -4.39 9.51 15.63
CA VAL A 888 -5.34 10.14 16.55
C VAL A 888 -4.96 9.81 17.99
N LEU A 889 -4.74 10.85 18.79
CA LEU A 889 -4.39 10.69 20.20
C LEU A 889 -5.61 10.19 21.00
N PRO A 890 -5.40 9.32 22.02
CA PRO A 890 -6.47 8.87 22.93
C PRO A 890 -7.36 9.98 23.50
N SER A 891 -6.77 11.14 23.82
CA SER A 891 -7.52 12.30 24.32
C SER A 891 -8.31 13.06 23.26
N ALA A 892 -8.21 12.71 21.98
CA ALA A 892 -8.80 13.40 20.83
C ALA A 892 -9.78 12.52 20.04
N TRP A 893 -10.35 11.51 20.69
CA TRP A 893 -11.25 10.52 20.09
C TRP A 893 -12.54 11.11 19.50
N GLU A 894 -12.95 12.31 19.92
CA GLU A 894 -14.18 12.96 19.45
C GLU A 894 -14.08 13.45 17.98
N GLU A 895 -12.86 13.60 17.45
CA GLU A 895 -12.61 14.13 16.09
C GLU A 895 -11.89 13.14 15.17
N LEU A 896 -12.45 11.94 15.01
CA LEU A 896 -11.89 10.88 14.14
C LEU A 896 -11.92 11.22 12.65
N ASN A 897 -12.83 12.12 12.24
CA ASN A 897 -13.15 12.33 10.82
C ASN A 897 -12.53 13.60 10.22
N LEU A 898 -11.36 14.02 10.73
CA LEU A 898 -10.63 15.16 10.21
C LEU A 898 -9.83 14.79 8.96
N SER A 899 -10.02 15.56 7.88
CA SER A 899 -9.35 15.32 6.60
C SER A 899 -8.06 16.10 6.40
N HIS A 900 -7.71 17.02 7.30
CA HIS A 900 -6.47 17.80 7.24
C HIS A 900 -6.06 18.34 8.62
N PRO A 901 -4.78 18.70 8.81
CA PRO A 901 -4.28 19.16 10.11
C PRO A 901 -4.63 20.61 10.47
N HIS A 902 -5.35 21.36 9.63
CA HIS A 902 -5.65 22.79 9.88
C HIS A 902 -4.39 23.65 10.08
N ASN A 903 -3.32 23.33 9.34
CA ASN A 903 -2.08 24.09 9.32
C ASN A 903 -1.38 23.84 7.99
N ILE A 904 -1.21 24.87 7.18
CA ILE A 904 -0.70 24.77 5.80
C ILE A 904 0.66 24.06 5.73
N LEU A 905 1.56 24.24 6.69
CA LEU A 905 2.86 23.59 6.68
C LEU A 905 2.71 22.08 6.93
N LEU A 906 1.96 21.71 7.96
CA LEU A 906 1.69 20.31 8.28
C LEU A 906 0.86 19.64 7.19
N ASP A 907 -0.05 20.35 6.54
CA ASP A 907 -0.89 19.84 5.47
C ASP A 907 -0.04 19.52 4.23
N PHE A 908 0.86 20.42 3.82
CA PHE A 908 1.82 20.14 2.75
C PHE A 908 2.78 19.00 3.12
N TRP A 909 3.29 18.96 4.35
CA TRP A 909 4.24 17.93 4.76
C TRP A 909 3.56 16.56 4.86
N THR A 910 2.42 16.45 5.54
CA THR A 910 1.73 15.16 5.67
C THR A 910 1.21 14.66 4.33
N ARG A 911 0.75 15.51 3.42
CA ARG A 911 0.26 15.06 2.10
C ARG A 911 1.37 14.77 1.10
N LEU A 912 2.37 15.65 0.99
CA LEU A 912 3.35 15.66 -0.11
C LEU A 912 4.82 15.53 0.36
N GLY A 913 5.05 15.45 1.67
CA GLY A 913 6.38 15.35 2.26
C GLY A 913 7.16 16.67 2.27
N LEU A 914 8.41 16.60 2.74
CA LEU A 914 9.38 17.70 2.70
C LEU A 914 9.65 18.16 1.26
N ALA A 915 9.60 17.25 0.29
CA ALA A 915 9.67 17.61 -1.12
C ALA A 915 8.54 18.58 -1.46
N GLY A 916 7.30 18.23 -1.10
CA GLY A 916 6.11 19.05 -1.29
C GLY A 916 6.18 20.41 -0.61
N VAL A 917 6.67 20.46 0.64
CA VAL A 917 6.91 21.72 1.36
C VAL A 917 7.89 22.60 0.59
N ALA A 918 9.01 22.03 0.12
CA ALA A 918 10.03 22.77 -0.61
C ALA A 918 9.52 23.30 -1.96
N VAL A 919 8.86 22.47 -2.78
CA VAL A 919 8.32 22.92 -4.07
C VAL A 919 7.11 23.84 -3.91
N GLY A 920 6.29 23.65 -2.88
CA GLY A 920 5.19 24.54 -2.52
C GLY A 920 5.69 25.93 -2.10
N ALA A 921 6.71 25.99 -1.24
CA ALA A 921 7.36 27.25 -0.85
C ALA A 921 8.04 27.92 -2.05
N TRP A 922 8.67 27.16 -2.94
CA TRP A 922 9.23 27.69 -4.18
C TRP A 922 8.14 28.27 -5.09
N LEU A 923 7.05 27.55 -5.33
CA LEU A 923 5.93 28.01 -6.14
C LEU A 923 5.28 29.28 -5.55
N LEU A 924 5.04 29.32 -4.25
CA LEU A 924 4.49 30.48 -3.55
C LEU A 924 5.42 31.70 -3.65
N THR A 925 6.71 31.53 -3.36
CA THR A 925 7.69 32.63 -3.42
C THR A 925 7.89 33.11 -4.86
N ALA A 926 7.86 32.22 -5.84
CA ALA A 926 7.91 32.58 -7.25
C ALA A 926 6.67 33.40 -7.65
N ALA A 927 5.46 32.95 -7.26
CA ALA A 927 4.21 33.67 -7.53
C ALA A 927 4.20 35.06 -6.90
N ALA A 928 4.59 35.17 -5.62
CA ALA A 928 4.72 36.45 -4.93
C ALA A 928 5.74 37.39 -5.60
N ARG A 929 6.90 36.86 -6.03
CA ARG A 929 7.91 37.63 -6.78
C ARG A 929 7.40 38.10 -8.14
N ALA A 930 6.66 37.24 -8.86
CA ALA A 930 6.06 37.59 -10.14
C ALA A 930 5.01 38.69 -9.98
N GLY A 931 4.11 38.55 -9.01
CA GLY A 931 3.12 39.57 -8.69
C GLY A 931 3.75 40.89 -8.23
N TRP A 932 4.82 40.83 -7.42
CA TRP A 932 5.58 42.02 -7.01
C TRP A 932 6.23 42.74 -8.19
N ARG A 933 6.85 42.00 -9.12
CA ARG A 933 7.42 42.57 -10.35
C ARG A 933 6.34 43.22 -11.20
N CYS A 934 5.18 42.57 -11.35
CA CYS A 934 4.03 43.11 -12.06
C CYS A 934 3.52 44.41 -11.40
N TYR A 935 3.33 44.43 -10.09
CA TYR A 935 2.92 45.60 -9.32
C TYR A 935 3.89 46.79 -9.44
N ARG A 936 5.21 46.52 -9.51
CA ARG A 936 6.23 47.56 -9.69
C ARG A 936 6.30 48.11 -11.11
N ALA A 937 6.01 47.28 -12.12
CA ALA A 937 6.11 47.66 -13.51
C ALA A 937 4.86 48.41 -14.02
N LEU A 938 3.69 48.15 -13.42
CA LEU A 938 2.45 48.84 -13.78
C LEU A 938 2.42 50.31 -13.31
N PRO A 939 1.88 51.24 -14.13
CA PRO A 939 1.62 52.61 -13.69
C PRO A 939 0.50 52.64 -12.63
N ASP A 940 0.43 53.72 -11.86
CA ASP A 940 -0.71 53.92 -10.95
C ASP A 940 -2.03 53.93 -11.73
N GLY A 941 -2.99 53.12 -11.28
CA GLY A 941 -4.25 52.90 -11.97
C GLY A 941 -4.91 51.59 -11.57
N ASN A 942 -6.00 51.24 -12.27
CA ASN A 942 -6.85 50.09 -11.93
C ASN A 942 -6.10 48.76 -11.91
N GLU A 943 -5.21 48.51 -12.87
CA GLU A 943 -4.48 47.22 -12.97
C GLU A 943 -3.48 47.06 -11.82
N ARG A 944 -2.76 48.13 -11.47
CA ARG A 944 -1.84 48.13 -10.33
C ARG A 944 -2.58 47.92 -9.01
N ALA A 945 -3.76 48.52 -8.86
CA ALA A 945 -4.63 48.32 -7.71
C ALA A 945 -5.15 46.86 -7.63
N ALA A 946 -5.53 46.27 -8.76
CA ALA A 946 -5.96 44.88 -8.80
C ALA A 946 -4.83 43.91 -8.41
N VAL A 947 -3.62 44.06 -8.98
CA VAL A 947 -2.45 43.24 -8.64
C VAL A 947 -2.06 43.38 -7.16
N LEU A 948 -2.12 44.60 -6.61
CA LEU A 948 -1.91 44.85 -5.18
C LEU A 948 -2.88 44.04 -4.32
N GLY A 949 -4.16 44.04 -4.68
CA GLY A 949 -5.17 43.31 -3.93
C GLY A 949 -5.10 41.79 -4.12
N LEU A 950 -4.65 41.28 -5.27
CA LEU A 950 -4.36 39.85 -5.45
C LEU A 950 -3.17 39.40 -4.58
N LEU A 951 -2.09 40.20 -4.51
CA LEU A 951 -0.97 39.95 -3.59
C LEU A 951 -1.42 39.96 -2.13
N ALA A 952 -2.32 40.87 -1.77
CA ALA A 952 -2.94 40.91 -0.45
C ALA A 952 -3.84 39.71 -0.18
N GLY A 953 -4.58 39.22 -1.18
CA GLY A 953 -5.36 37.99 -1.10
C GLY A 953 -4.49 36.76 -0.85
N LEU A 954 -3.31 36.66 -1.49
CA LEU A 954 -2.33 35.61 -1.17
C LEU A 954 -1.78 35.75 0.26
N GLY A 955 -1.53 36.97 0.73
CA GLY A 955 -1.13 37.21 2.12
C GLY A 955 -2.20 36.78 3.13
N ALA A 956 -3.47 37.07 2.85
CA ALA A 956 -4.61 36.62 3.65
C ALA A 956 -4.70 35.10 3.68
N ALA A 957 -4.60 34.44 2.51
CA ALA A 957 -4.61 32.98 2.40
C ALA A 957 -3.52 32.32 3.24
N LEU A 958 -2.30 32.86 3.26
CA LEU A 958 -1.20 32.33 4.06
C LEU A 958 -1.45 32.49 5.56
N ALA A 959 -1.93 33.65 5.99
CA ALA A 959 -2.17 33.93 7.40
C ALA A 959 -3.30 33.05 7.99
N HIS A 960 -4.42 32.92 7.27
CA HIS A 960 -5.51 32.03 7.68
C HIS A 960 -5.08 30.55 7.59
N GLY A 961 -4.26 30.20 6.59
CA GLY A 961 -3.72 28.86 6.43
C GLY A 961 -2.85 28.36 7.59
N LEU A 962 -2.38 29.23 8.49
CA LEU A 962 -1.68 28.79 9.69
C LEU A 962 -2.61 28.08 10.70
N VAL A 963 -3.93 28.24 10.57
CA VAL A 963 -4.93 27.71 11.50
C VAL A 963 -6.10 26.99 10.82
N ASP A 964 -6.09 26.87 9.49
CA ASP A 964 -7.12 26.19 8.69
C ASP A 964 -6.52 25.69 7.36
N ASN A 965 -7.31 24.99 6.53
CA ASN A 965 -6.91 24.59 5.19
C ASN A 965 -6.76 25.81 4.27
N SER A 966 -5.73 25.84 3.41
CA SER A 966 -5.45 27.00 2.56
C SER A 966 -5.17 26.68 1.09
N PHE A 967 -5.00 25.40 0.73
CA PHE A 967 -4.61 25.06 -0.63
C PHE A 967 -5.32 23.83 -1.19
N PHE A 968 -5.45 22.75 -0.42
CA PHE A 968 -5.92 21.46 -0.94
C PHE A 968 -7.46 21.36 -1.03
N LEU A 969 -8.09 22.44 -1.47
CA LEU A 969 -9.47 22.47 -1.93
C LEU A 969 -9.48 23.01 -3.36
N MET A 970 -10.43 22.53 -4.16
CA MET A 970 -10.49 22.82 -5.60
C MET A 970 -10.57 24.34 -5.87
N ASP A 971 -11.48 25.04 -5.21
CA ASP A 971 -11.62 26.50 -5.32
C ASP A 971 -10.38 27.27 -4.86
N LEU A 972 -9.73 26.84 -3.77
CA LEU A 972 -8.56 27.50 -3.20
C LEU A 972 -7.30 27.34 -4.08
N SER A 973 -7.08 26.13 -4.61
CA SER A 973 -5.99 25.83 -5.55
C SER A 973 -6.18 26.54 -6.89
N PHE A 974 -7.42 26.62 -7.39
CA PHE A 974 -7.76 27.39 -8.58
C PHE A 974 -7.54 28.89 -8.38
N PHE A 975 -7.91 29.46 -7.22
CA PHE A 975 -7.63 30.86 -6.91
C PHE A 975 -6.11 31.14 -6.90
N PHE A 976 -5.31 30.26 -6.30
CA PHE A 976 -3.86 30.38 -6.31
C PHE A 976 -3.31 30.35 -7.75
N CYS A 977 -3.71 29.34 -8.53
CA CYS A 977 -3.31 29.17 -9.92
C CYS A 977 -3.78 30.31 -10.82
N LEU A 978 -4.94 30.90 -10.54
CA LEU A 978 -5.44 32.12 -11.16
C LEU A 978 -4.48 33.28 -10.90
N CYS A 979 -4.15 33.56 -9.64
CA CYS A 979 -3.22 34.62 -9.27
C CYS A 979 -1.86 34.42 -9.95
N ALA A 980 -1.31 33.21 -9.87
CA ALA A 980 -0.06 32.86 -10.54
C ALA A 980 -0.15 33.08 -12.06
N GLY A 981 -1.25 32.69 -12.70
CA GLY A 981 -1.49 32.87 -14.13
C GLY A 981 -1.54 34.36 -14.51
N LEU A 982 -2.26 35.17 -13.74
CA LEU A 982 -2.33 36.62 -13.92
C LEU A 982 -0.98 37.31 -13.70
N PHE A 983 -0.14 36.80 -12.78
CA PHE A 983 1.20 37.34 -12.51
C PHE A 983 2.26 36.93 -13.55
N SER A 984 1.99 35.88 -14.34
CA SER A 984 2.94 35.32 -15.31
C SER A 984 3.18 36.22 -16.53
N ALA A 985 2.32 37.21 -16.78
CA ALA A 985 2.44 38.15 -17.89
C ALA A 985 3.29 39.37 -17.49
N PRO A 986 4.57 39.48 -17.90
CA PRO A 986 5.36 40.68 -17.61
C PRO A 986 4.79 41.88 -18.39
N PRO A 987 4.59 43.05 -17.73
CA PRO A 987 4.33 44.29 -18.46
C PRO A 987 5.52 44.61 -19.36
N GLN A 988 5.28 44.97 -20.63
CA GLN A 988 6.37 45.37 -21.53
C GLN A 988 7.08 46.60 -20.95
N THR A 989 8.34 46.43 -20.55
CA THR A 989 9.20 47.51 -20.07
C THR A 989 10.17 47.90 -21.18
N LYS A 990 10.43 49.21 -21.34
CA LYS A 990 11.40 49.74 -22.30
C LYS A 990 12.76 49.09 -22.03
N SER A 991 13.34 48.42 -23.02
CA SER A 991 14.79 48.19 -23.10
C SER A 991 15.46 49.43 -23.66
#